data_AF-A0A966UND2-F1
#
_entry.id   AF-A0A966UND2-F1
#
_cell.length_a   1.000
_cell.length_b   1.000
_cell.length_c   1.000
_cell.angle_alpha   90.00
_cell.angle_beta   90.00
_cell.angle_gamma   90.00
#
_symmetry.space_group_name_H-M   'P 1'
#
loop_
_entity.id
_entity.type
_entity.pdbx_description
1 polymer ?
#
loop_
_entity_poly.entity_id
_entity_poly.type
_entity_poly.pdbx_seq_one_letter_code
_entity_poly.pdbx_strand_id
1 'polypeptide(L)'
;MATIDRQNRLLVAEDWRKIYTAFQQADFKSYDFETLRRTMVAYLRENYPDDFNDFVESSEYIALIDLIAYISQSLSFRVDLNARENFLETASRRNSILRLARLINYNAKRNLTATGLLKITSISTTQDIRDSSGNSLINSTIVWNDPSNTNYREQFINLLNAANVDGQKFGKPKESDDIGGIPTEVYTLDSTNTDVPIFVFNRSVSGISRQFEIVPATISNSESIYEQDPIPGTGFTYLYRTDGAGDTSPNTGFFILFKQGSLGSTEFSITQPTTNYVQPITINNINNTDVWLYKLDDFNQLEKLWTKVPELSGSNVIYNSLAADVRDIYNVVTKNNDAVDLVFGDGNFSNIPLGSFRLYYRTSDNAKYSIQSADMQGITFVVPYKDKSGGEQSLTVTCALQQSVYNSAAAESNESIKTKASQVYYAQNRMITAEDYNVVPLASSQEIIKIKSTNRTASGVSRSREIIDPTGAYSNVSVFADDGILYREETMPQFTFTFTTRNEILDIINRLVEVKLKEAYARQFFYLKYGTKDLSALSASWSSTTVGTNTNTGYFNAAGPLTLGDYSTSNLKYAKVGALIKFTSPDTREFLNGKLVTLGTDLAADRAWAKISAVVLDGANQGEGNLENGQGPVTLNDVIPENAVASAVYPTFTTIFDTDLKTDIIDRIESYEEFGLRYDEEESAWKVITAVNLSNHSDFSLDYTGDISQNNLDASWWFKFTTDGSVYTVNYRALNYIFESKKDNKFYFDKTDRVYDYITGTSVKDIVKVLKSNTVPSTGLGIGYPINWQIVDTVKEADGYQDNRKVKVGFYDNDDDGVVDNPDIFDIIVEPNTNVSTKFVFFEKYLGYNNIERYRPYDATNFIVTQYESSIVLSETYEDGQLFYFYDVDEDVIKKFNAESITLETTTDYIARKGRSNIEFLYKHTASQNTRIDPAQTNIIDLYILERTYDQLFRTWLSQGGEEPTPSTSDQLRISYANTLNPIKALSDQIVYHPVKYKILFGTNAEEQFQATFKVVKNSATNVTNAVIKTRAIQAINEFFALDNFDFGDTFYFTELAAYIHTQLAPDLLTVVIVPNQEGQGFGSLFQISGAADEIFVNGATVDDISIIDAIGANQLLASGNVVTNTTGLTTNTRATSAVSSVTISKLGSGSNTGSSGTGY
;
A
#
# COMPACT_ATOMS: atom_id res chain seq x y z
N MET A 1 -5.48 25.14 -12.04
CA MET A 1 -5.47 25.06 -13.52
C MET A 1 -6.84 24.68 -14.06
N ALA A 2 -7.45 23.57 -13.62
CA ALA A 2 -8.74 23.07 -14.14
C ALA A 2 -9.89 24.10 -14.23
N THR A 3 -10.08 24.99 -13.25
CA THR A 3 -11.17 26.00 -13.29
C THR A 3 -10.97 27.05 -14.38
N ILE A 4 -9.73 27.47 -14.62
CA ILE A 4 -9.38 28.44 -15.67
C ILE A 4 -9.52 27.77 -17.04
N ASP A 5 -9.07 26.51 -17.19
CA ASP A 5 -9.24 25.76 -18.44
C ASP A 5 -10.71 25.46 -18.75
N ARG A 6 -11.52 25.13 -17.74
CA ARG A 6 -12.97 24.94 -17.89
C ARG A 6 -13.68 26.24 -18.29
N GLN A 7 -13.38 27.36 -17.62
CA GLN A 7 -13.91 28.67 -18.02
C GLN A 7 -13.46 29.04 -19.44
N ASN A 8 -12.21 28.74 -19.81
CA ASN A 8 -11.73 28.95 -21.16
C ASN A 8 -12.43 28.05 -22.17
N ARG A 9 -12.74 26.78 -21.86
CA ARG A 9 -13.54 25.89 -22.73
C ARG A 9 -15.02 26.28 -22.83
N LEU A 10 -15.62 26.80 -21.76
CA LEU A 10 -17.05 27.14 -21.72
C LEU A 10 -17.33 28.56 -22.25
N LEU A 11 -16.40 29.49 -22.05
CA LEU A 11 -16.61 30.92 -22.26
C LEU A 11 -15.61 31.57 -23.24
N VAL A 12 -14.46 30.93 -23.51
CA VAL A 12 -13.35 31.50 -24.31
C VAL A 12 -12.81 30.50 -25.36
N ALA A 13 -13.60 29.52 -25.78
CA ALA A 13 -13.14 28.31 -26.49
C ALA A 13 -12.53 28.54 -27.88
N GLU A 14 -12.32 29.79 -28.27
CA GLU A 14 -11.88 30.13 -29.60
C GLU A 14 -10.42 30.54 -29.70
N ASP A 15 -9.65 30.87 -28.66
CA ASP A 15 -8.35 31.54 -28.93
C ASP A 15 -7.22 30.62 -29.44
N TRP A 16 -6.92 29.50 -28.77
CA TRP A 16 -5.84 28.59 -29.23
C TRP A 16 -6.24 27.75 -30.45
N ARG A 17 -7.51 27.32 -30.50
CA ARG A 17 -8.10 26.70 -31.69
C ARG A 17 -8.22 27.72 -32.82
N LYS A 18 -8.51 29.01 -32.62
CA LYS A 18 -8.41 30.04 -33.68
C LYS A 18 -6.99 30.32 -34.08
N ILE A 19 -6.00 30.28 -33.20
CA ILE A 19 -4.60 30.47 -33.62
C ILE A 19 -4.15 29.28 -34.50
N TYR A 20 -4.48 28.04 -34.10
CA TYR A 20 -4.14 26.85 -34.89
C TYR A 20 -5.04 26.65 -36.13
N THR A 21 -6.33 26.99 -36.05
CA THR A 21 -7.20 27.07 -37.23
C THR A 21 -6.93 28.29 -38.08
N ALA A 22 -6.31 29.37 -37.59
CA ALA A 22 -5.78 30.47 -38.41
C ALA A 22 -4.52 30.06 -39.16
N PHE A 23 -3.80 29.04 -38.68
CA PHE A 23 -2.78 28.33 -39.47
C PHE A 23 -3.40 27.30 -40.43
N GLN A 24 -4.50 26.64 -40.06
CA GLN A 24 -5.27 25.77 -40.95
C GLN A 24 -6.07 26.56 -42.02
N GLN A 25 -6.37 27.83 -41.73
CA GLN A 25 -6.93 28.89 -42.57
C GLN A 25 -5.85 29.90 -42.96
N ALA A 26 -4.56 29.57 -42.81
CA ALA A 26 -3.52 30.34 -43.46
C ALA A 26 -3.84 30.24 -44.95
N ASP A 27 -4.13 31.39 -45.53
CA ASP A 27 -4.89 31.50 -46.75
C ASP A 27 -4.09 30.94 -47.94
N PHE A 28 -4.22 29.64 -48.21
CA PHE A 28 -3.80 29.02 -49.48
C PHE A 28 -4.79 29.33 -50.61
N LYS A 29 -5.48 30.47 -50.60
CA LYS A 29 -6.23 31.02 -51.76
C LYS A 29 -5.33 31.37 -52.95
N SER A 30 -4.03 31.12 -52.90
CA SER A 30 -3.10 31.34 -54.02
C SER A 30 -3.28 30.38 -55.19
N TYR A 31 -4.08 29.31 -55.07
CA TYR A 31 -4.26 28.31 -56.14
C TYR A 31 -5.61 28.38 -56.87
N ASP A 32 -6.43 29.40 -56.60
CA ASP A 32 -7.63 29.69 -57.42
C ASP A 32 -7.19 30.02 -58.86
N PHE A 33 -7.91 29.48 -59.85
CA PHE A 33 -7.76 29.77 -61.27
C PHE A 33 -7.49 31.25 -61.53
N GLU A 34 -8.32 32.15 -60.99
CA GLU A 34 -8.23 33.58 -61.28
C GLU A 34 -6.96 34.21 -60.70
N THR A 35 -6.50 33.70 -59.56
CA THR A 35 -5.29 34.17 -58.89
C THR A 35 -4.02 33.65 -59.59
N LEU A 36 -4.01 32.39 -60.03
CA LEU A 36 -2.93 31.80 -60.82
C LEU A 36 -2.81 32.49 -62.19
N ARG A 37 -3.95 32.67 -62.87
CA ARG A 37 -4.03 33.41 -64.13
C ARG A 37 -3.47 34.83 -63.99
N ARG A 38 -3.93 35.59 -62.99
CA ARG A 38 -3.48 36.96 -62.75
C ARG A 38 -1.99 37.05 -62.44
N THR A 39 -1.46 36.13 -61.62
CA THR A 39 -0.03 36.13 -61.25
C THR A 39 0.87 35.75 -62.43
N MET A 40 0.46 34.78 -63.27
CA MET A 40 1.18 34.44 -64.50
C MET A 40 1.20 35.61 -65.49
N VAL A 41 0.05 36.27 -65.70
CA VAL A 41 -0.03 37.49 -66.53
C VAL A 41 0.85 38.60 -65.98
N ALA A 42 0.85 38.82 -64.65
CA ALA A 42 1.69 39.82 -64.02
C ALA A 42 3.19 39.50 -64.15
N TYR A 43 3.58 38.24 -64.00
CA TYR A 43 4.97 37.79 -64.18
C TYR A 43 5.47 38.02 -65.61
N LEU A 44 4.64 37.74 -66.61
CA LEU A 44 4.98 37.95 -68.02
C LEU A 44 5.10 39.43 -68.36
N ARG A 45 4.21 40.27 -67.80
CA ARG A 45 4.30 41.74 -67.94
C ARG A 45 5.59 42.31 -67.37
N GLU A 46 6.07 41.76 -66.26
CA GLU A 46 7.25 42.28 -65.57
C GLU A 46 8.56 41.78 -66.21
N ASN A 47 8.64 40.48 -66.53
CA ASN A 47 9.90 39.86 -66.96
C ASN A 47 10.08 39.78 -68.48
N TYR A 48 8.99 39.86 -69.24
CA TYR A 48 9.01 39.78 -70.71
C TYR A 48 8.11 40.83 -71.38
N PRO A 49 8.21 42.12 -70.99
CA PRO A 49 7.33 43.17 -71.51
C PRO A 49 7.43 43.38 -73.03
N ASP A 50 8.61 43.14 -73.59
CA ASP A 50 8.89 43.36 -75.03
C ASP A 50 8.44 42.19 -75.91
N ASP A 51 8.41 40.97 -75.37
CA ASP A 51 8.04 39.75 -76.09
C ASP A 51 6.52 39.45 -75.99
N PHE A 52 5.87 39.86 -74.89
CA PHE A 52 4.44 39.63 -74.65
C PHE A 52 3.73 40.93 -74.24
N ASN A 53 3.03 41.57 -75.20
CA ASN A 53 2.34 42.85 -74.98
C ASN A 53 0.81 42.82 -75.22
N ASP A 54 0.25 41.70 -75.69
CA ASP A 54 -1.19 41.52 -75.90
C ASP A 54 -1.81 40.66 -74.80
N PHE A 55 -2.63 41.29 -73.96
CA PHE A 55 -3.34 40.66 -72.83
C PHE A 55 -4.86 40.83 -72.93
N VAL A 56 -5.40 41.02 -74.13
CA VAL A 56 -6.86 41.07 -74.33
C VAL A 56 -7.45 39.67 -74.09
N GLU A 57 -8.62 39.58 -73.45
CA GLU A 57 -9.24 38.29 -73.07
C GLU A 57 -9.49 37.35 -74.25
N SER A 58 -9.64 37.88 -75.47
CA SER A 58 -9.83 37.11 -76.70
C SER A 58 -8.53 36.62 -77.34
N SER A 59 -7.37 36.92 -76.76
CA SER A 59 -6.07 36.53 -77.31
C SER A 59 -5.85 35.02 -77.15
N GLU A 60 -5.38 34.35 -78.20
CA GLU A 60 -5.04 32.92 -78.18
C GLU A 60 -3.98 32.61 -77.10
N TYR A 61 -3.12 33.58 -76.80
CA TYR A 61 -2.11 33.48 -75.76
C TYR A 61 -2.70 33.48 -74.35
N ILE A 62 -3.73 34.30 -74.10
CA ILE A 62 -4.49 34.27 -72.84
C ILE A 62 -5.24 32.93 -72.70
N ALA A 63 -5.78 32.36 -73.78
CA ALA A 63 -6.41 31.04 -73.74
C ALA A 63 -5.42 29.91 -73.37
N LEU A 64 -4.15 30.01 -73.77
CA LEU A 64 -3.09 29.09 -73.32
C LEU A 64 -2.76 29.29 -71.84
N ILE A 65 -2.68 30.54 -71.35
CA ILE A 65 -2.49 30.84 -69.93
C ILE A 65 -3.66 30.32 -69.10
N ASP A 66 -4.89 30.44 -69.58
CA ASP A 66 -6.08 29.90 -68.94
C ASP A 66 -6.02 28.36 -68.87
N LEU A 67 -5.59 27.68 -69.94
CA LEU A 67 -5.37 26.24 -69.91
C LEU A 67 -4.28 25.84 -68.90
N ILE A 68 -3.16 26.57 -68.85
CA ILE A 68 -2.09 26.35 -67.87
C ILE A 68 -2.61 26.58 -66.45
N ALA A 69 -3.32 27.68 -66.20
CA ALA A 69 -3.91 28.00 -64.89
C ALA A 69 -4.90 26.93 -64.43
N TYR A 70 -5.73 26.40 -65.34
CA TYR A 70 -6.65 25.29 -65.06
C TYR A 70 -5.92 23.99 -64.70
N ILE A 71 -4.88 23.63 -65.46
CA ILE A 71 -4.04 22.45 -65.15
C ILE A 71 -3.31 22.67 -63.82
N SER A 72 -2.76 23.87 -63.59
CA SER A 72 -2.06 24.23 -62.36
C SER A 72 -2.98 24.14 -61.16
N GLN A 73 -4.21 24.66 -61.21
CA GLN A 73 -5.21 24.51 -60.14
C GLN A 73 -5.49 23.04 -59.83
N SER A 74 -5.75 22.22 -60.86
CA SER A 74 -6.00 20.78 -60.70
C SER A 74 -4.81 20.04 -60.07
N LEU A 75 -3.58 20.37 -60.50
CA LEU A 75 -2.37 19.79 -59.94
C LEU A 75 -2.14 20.25 -58.50
N SER A 76 -2.30 21.54 -58.21
CA SER A 76 -2.18 22.11 -56.87
C SER A 76 -3.18 21.48 -55.91
N PHE A 77 -4.44 21.29 -56.32
CA PHE A 77 -5.44 20.58 -55.52
C PHE A 77 -5.03 19.14 -55.20
N ARG A 78 -4.48 18.41 -56.18
CA ARG A 78 -3.99 17.03 -55.97
C ARG A 78 -2.78 17.00 -55.04
N VAL A 79 -1.84 17.93 -55.17
CA VAL A 79 -0.67 18.05 -54.30
C VAL A 79 -1.09 18.40 -52.87
N ASP A 80 -2.01 19.34 -52.69
CA ASP A 80 -2.58 19.71 -51.39
C ASP A 80 -3.31 18.52 -50.74
N LEU A 81 -4.18 17.83 -51.48
CA LEU A 81 -4.84 16.62 -50.99
C LEU A 81 -3.82 15.56 -50.53
N ASN A 82 -2.78 15.31 -51.33
CA ASN A 82 -1.73 14.37 -50.97
C ASN A 82 -0.90 14.85 -49.76
N ALA A 83 -0.65 16.15 -49.63
CA ALA A 83 0.09 16.73 -48.50
C ALA A 83 -0.71 16.60 -47.20
N ARG A 84 -2.02 16.89 -47.23
CA ARG A 84 -2.91 16.71 -46.06
C ARG A 84 -2.99 15.27 -45.59
N GLU A 85 -2.86 14.30 -46.50
CA GLU A 85 -2.87 12.87 -46.17
C GLU A 85 -1.56 12.37 -45.56
N ASN A 86 -0.52 13.20 -45.45
CA ASN A 86 0.76 12.85 -44.82
C ASN A 86 0.87 13.27 -43.35
N PHE A 87 -0.03 14.13 -42.85
CA PHE A 87 -0.07 14.52 -41.43
C PHE A 87 -1.29 13.93 -40.75
N LEU A 88 -1.09 13.35 -39.56
CA LEU A 88 -2.13 12.60 -38.86
C LEU A 88 -3.37 13.46 -38.56
N GLU A 89 -3.16 14.71 -38.16
CA GLU A 89 -4.23 15.66 -37.83
C GLU A 89 -5.08 16.01 -39.06
N THR A 90 -4.46 16.23 -40.22
CA THR A 90 -5.16 16.67 -41.45
C THR A 90 -5.64 15.52 -42.34
N ALA A 91 -5.14 14.30 -42.14
CA ALA A 91 -5.53 13.15 -42.96
C ALA A 91 -7.02 12.84 -42.84
N SER A 92 -7.69 12.59 -43.95
CA SER A 92 -9.13 12.30 -44.01
C SER A 92 -9.42 10.84 -44.31
N ARG A 93 -8.55 10.17 -45.08
CA ARG A 93 -8.74 8.76 -45.45
C ARG A 93 -8.34 7.86 -44.28
N ARG A 94 -9.24 6.94 -43.90
CA ARG A 94 -8.99 5.96 -42.82
C ARG A 94 -7.69 5.19 -43.01
N ASN A 95 -7.37 4.76 -44.24
CA ASN A 95 -6.13 4.04 -44.51
C ASN A 95 -4.87 4.88 -44.23
N SER A 96 -4.87 6.17 -44.60
CA SER A 96 -3.77 7.09 -44.27
C SER A 96 -3.64 7.28 -42.76
N ILE A 97 -4.77 7.47 -42.07
CA ILE A 97 -4.81 7.61 -40.59
C ILE A 97 -4.24 6.36 -39.92
N LEU A 98 -4.69 5.16 -40.30
CA LEU A 98 -4.18 3.90 -39.75
C LEU A 98 -2.68 3.72 -40.00
N ARG A 99 -2.19 4.10 -41.20
CA ARG A 99 -0.76 4.02 -41.53
C ARG A 99 0.08 5.02 -40.72
N LEU A 100 -0.39 6.26 -40.59
CA LEU A 100 0.30 7.31 -39.82
C LEU A 100 0.27 7.03 -38.32
N ALA A 101 -0.85 6.53 -37.79
CA ALA A 101 -0.94 6.08 -36.40
C ALA A 101 0.05 4.94 -36.13
N ARG A 102 0.19 3.99 -37.06
CA ARG A 102 1.17 2.91 -36.95
C ARG A 102 2.62 3.40 -37.04
N LEU A 103 2.91 4.44 -37.82
CA LEU A 103 4.25 5.05 -37.88
C LEU A 103 4.71 5.50 -36.49
N ILE A 104 3.78 5.93 -35.64
CA ILE A 104 4.02 6.31 -34.25
C ILE A 104 3.67 5.18 -33.26
N ASN A 105 3.68 3.92 -33.72
CA ASN A 105 3.43 2.70 -32.93
C ASN A 105 2.04 2.59 -32.27
N TYR A 106 1.03 3.27 -32.79
CA TYR A 106 -0.36 3.11 -32.37
C TYR A 106 -1.12 2.14 -33.30
N ASN A 107 -1.62 1.04 -32.74
CA ASN A 107 -2.47 0.10 -33.45
C ASN A 107 -3.94 0.37 -33.11
N ALA A 108 -4.71 0.87 -34.08
CA ALA A 108 -6.12 1.13 -33.89
C ALA A 108 -6.91 -0.18 -33.64
N LYS A 109 -7.80 -0.13 -32.65
CA LYS A 109 -8.63 -1.27 -32.26
C LYS A 109 -9.77 -1.49 -33.25
N ARG A 110 -9.99 -2.76 -33.58
CA ARG A 110 -11.12 -3.25 -34.39
C ARG A 110 -12.37 -3.39 -33.51
N ASN A 111 -13.47 -3.85 -34.10
CA ASN A 111 -14.67 -4.12 -33.33
C ASN A 111 -14.47 -5.22 -32.28
N LEU A 112 -15.22 -5.13 -31.19
CA LEU A 112 -15.28 -6.10 -30.10
C LEU A 112 -16.63 -6.80 -30.12
N THR A 113 -16.60 -8.13 -30.05
CA THR A 113 -17.81 -8.95 -30.04
C THR A 113 -18.45 -8.97 -28.66
N ALA A 114 -19.79 -9.00 -28.61
CA ALA A 114 -20.50 -9.23 -27.36
C ALA A 114 -20.17 -10.63 -26.82
N THR A 115 -19.73 -10.70 -25.56
CA THR A 115 -19.33 -11.95 -24.90
C THR A 115 -20.03 -12.05 -23.55
N GLY A 116 -20.57 -13.21 -23.20
CA GLY A 116 -21.21 -13.40 -21.90
C GLY A 116 -21.41 -14.87 -21.52
N LEU A 117 -22.08 -15.09 -20.39
CA LEU A 117 -22.36 -16.43 -19.87
C LEU A 117 -23.86 -16.73 -19.91
N LEU A 118 -24.23 -17.87 -20.50
CA LEU A 118 -25.57 -18.43 -20.42
C LEU A 118 -25.62 -19.44 -19.28
N LYS A 119 -26.55 -19.26 -18.33
CA LYS A 119 -26.80 -20.23 -17.26
C LYS A 119 -27.60 -21.40 -17.82
N ILE A 120 -27.18 -22.63 -17.54
CA ILE A 120 -27.93 -23.83 -17.90
C ILE A 120 -29.16 -23.91 -16.99
N THR A 121 -30.35 -23.86 -17.59
CA THR A 121 -31.63 -23.93 -16.88
C THR A 121 -32.17 -25.34 -16.81
N SER A 122 -31.93 -26.17 -17.82
CA SER A 122 -32.35 -27.57 -17.82
C SER A 122 -31.50 -28.46 -18.73
N ILE A 123 -31.44 -29.75 -18.40
CA ILE A 123 -30.71 -30.76 -19.18
C ILE A 123 -31.53 -32.05 -19.31
N SER A 124 -31.29 -32.80 -20.39
CA SER A 124 -31.81 -34.15 -20.59
C SER A 124 -30.85 -34.99 -21.42
N THR A 125 -30.80 -36.30 -21.20
CA THR A 125 -29.95 -37.23 -21.98
C THR A 125 -30.73 -38.43 -22.51
N THR A 126 -30.24 -39.03 -23.60
CA THR A 126 -30.72 -40.30 -24.14
C THR A 126 -30.17 -41.53 -23.41
N GLN A 127 -29.18 -41.36 -22.53
CA GLN A 127 -28.59 -42.44 -21.75
C GLN A 127 -29.48 -42.86 -20.58
N ASP A 128 -29.59 -44.17 -20.31
CA ASP A 128 -30.24 -44.67 -19.09
C ASP A 128 -29.33 -44.48 -17.86
N ILE A 129 -29.53 -43.37 -17.17
CA ILE A 129 -28.89 -43.03 -15.88
C ILE A 129 -29.95 -43.17 -14.79
N ARG A 130 -29.60 -43.76 -13.65
CA ARG A 130 -30.52 -43.93 -12.53
C ARG A 130 -30.17 -43.00 -11.37
N ASP A 131 -31.20 -42.44 -10.73
CA ASP A 131 -31.06 -41.65 -9.50
C ASP A 131 -30.90 -42.55 -8.25
N SER A 132 -30.63 -41.92 -7.10
CA SER A 132 -30.51 -42.58 -5.79
C SER A 132 -31.78 -43.35 -5.36
N SER A 133 -32.94 -43.05 -5.96
CA SER A 133 -34.21 -43.72 -5.73
C SER A 133 -34.47 -44.87 -6.72
N GLY A 134 -33.57 -45.09 -7.68
CA GLY A 134 -33.64 -46.16 -8.68
C GLY A 134 -34.47 -45.82 -9.92
N ASN A 135 -34.95 -44.58 -10.07
CA ASN A 135 -35.71 -44.13 -11.22
C ASN A 135 -34.77 -43.85 -12.41
N SER A 136 -35.17 -44.25 -13.61
CA SER A 136 -34.45 -43.93 -14.84
C SER A 136 -34.68 -42.46 -15.23
N LEU A 137 -33.61 -41.77 -15.61
CA LEU A 137 -33.59 -40.37 -16.02
C LEU A 137 -33.57 -40.22 -17.56
N ILE A 138 -33.73 -41.32 -18.30
CA ILE A 138 -33.72 -41.29 -19.77
C ILE A 138 -34.81 -40.36 -20.33
N ASN A 139 -34.42 -39.45 -21.22
CA ASN A 139 -35.29 -38.44 -21.84
C ASN A 139 -36.11 -37.59 -20.84
N SER A 140 -35.74 -37.60 -19.55
CA SER A 140 -36.36 -36.74 -18.55
C SER A 140 -35.67 -35.37 -18.57
N THR A 141 -36.47 -34.30 -18.55
CA THR A 141 -35.94 -32.93 -18.47
C THR A 141 -35.79 -32.54 -17.01
N ILE A 142 -34.55 -32.36 -16.57
CA ILE A 142 -34.24 -31.95 -15.21
C ILE A 142 -33.98 -30.45 -15.21
N VAL A 143 -34.77 -29.70 -14.44
CA VAL A 143 -34.67 -28.23 -14.31
C VAL A 143 -33.81 -27.88 -13.10
N TRP A 144 -32.90 -26.93 -13.26
CA TRP A 144 -32.07 -26.42 -12.18
C TRP A 144 -32.91 -25.61 -11.19
N ASN A 145 -32.75 -25.87 -9.89
CA ASN A 145 -33.48 -25.21 -8.80
C ASN A 145 -35.01 -25.35 -8.94
N ASP A 146 -35.48 -26.55 -9.27
CA ASP A 146 -36.91 -26.86 -9.38
C ASP A 146 -37.52 -27.10 -7.98
N PRO A 147 -38.45 -26.23 -7.50
CA PRO A 147 -39.08 -26.40 -6.20
C PRO A 147 -40.01 -27.63 -6.12
N SER A 148 -40.40 -28.21 -7.26
CA SER A 148 -41.28 -29.39 -7.33
C SER A 148 -40.53 -30.72 -7.30
N ASN A 149 -39.20 -30.71 -7.51
CA ASN A 149 -38.35 -31.89 -7.53
C ASN A 149 -37.24 -31.78 -6.49
N THR A 150 -37.39 -32.36 -5.30
CA THR A 150 -36.38 -32.28 -4.23
C THR A 150 -35.02 -32.91 -4.60
N ASN A 151 -34.99 -33.79 -5.60
CA ASN A 151 -33.78 -34.50 -6.05
C ASN A 151 -33.13 -33.84 -7.29
N TYR A 152 -33.60 -32.66 -7.71
CA TYR A 152 -33.15 -32.01 -8.95
C TYR A 152 -31.62 -31.93 -9.04
N ARG A 153 -30.96 -31.57 -7.93
CA ARG A 153 -29.51 -31.33 -7.90
C ARG A 153 -28.71 -32.60 -8.13
N GLU A 154 -29.11 -33.70 -7.52
CA GLU A 154 -28.49 -35.02 -7.71
C GLU A 154 -28.65 -35.47 -9.17
N GLN A 155 -29.88 -35.41 -9.68
CA GLN A 155 -30.20 -35.81 -11.05
C GLN A 155 -29.43 -34.98 -12.07
N PHE A 156 -29.32 -33.67 -11.85
CA PHE A 156 -28.58 -32.75 -12.73
C PHE A 156 -27.08 -33.09 -12.76
N ILE A 157 -26.47 -33.30 -11.60
CA ILE A 157 -25.06 -33.67 -11.48
C ILE A 157 -24.79 -35.06 -12.08
N ASN A 158 -25.69 -36.02 -11.89
CA ASN A 158 -25.54 -37.37 -12.46
C ASN A 158 -25.54 -37.36 -13.99
N LEU A 159 -26.40 -36.54 -14.61
CA LEU A 159 -26.44 -36.36 -16.06
C LEU A 159 -25.12 -35.76 -16.59
N LEU A 160 -24.62 -34.70 -15.97
CA LEU A 160 -23.35 -34.08 -16.37
C LEU A 160 -22.15 -35.02 -16.13
N ASN A 161 -22.11 -35.71 -14.99
CA ASN A 161 -21.05 -36.68 -14.68
C ASN A 161 -21.00 -37.86 -15.66
N ALA A 162 -22.13 -38.22 -16.28
CA ALA A 162 -22.17 -39.26 -17.30
C ALA A 162 -21.69 -38.75 -18.67
N ALA A 163 -21.84 -37.45 -18.95
CA ALA A 163 -21.41 -36.82 -20.19
C ALA A 163 -19.97 -36.25 -20.13
N ASN A 164 -19.42 -36.04 -18.94
CA ASN A 164 -18.05 -35.58 -18.74
C ASN A 164 -17.01 -36.64 -19.12
N VAL A 165 -15.83 -36.19 -19.54
CA VAL A 165 -14.65 -37.04 -19.78
C VAL A 165 -14.26 -37.81 -18.51
N ASP A 166 -13.79 -39.05 -18.68
CA ASP A 166 -13.30 -39.88 -17.59
C ASP A 166 -12.23 -39.17 -16.73
N GLY A 167 -12.47 -39.13 -15.42
CA GLY A 167 -11.63 -38.42 -14.45
C GLY A 167 -12.16 -37.04 -14.05
N GLN A 168 -13.01 -36.40 -14.87
CA GLN A 168 -13.60 -35.08 -14.60
C GLN A 168 -15.03 -35.15 -14.08
N LYS A 169 -15.24 -35.84 -12.94
CA LYS A 169 -16.54 -35.79 -12.25
C LYS A 169 -16.68 -34.47 -11.50
N PHE A 170 -17.90 -34.01 -11.27
CA PHE A 170 -18.21 -32.86 -10.42
C PHE A 170 -17.46 -32.96 -9.07
N GLY A 171 -16.72 -31.91 -8.72
CA GLY A 171 -15.74 -31.85 -7.62
C GLY A 171 -14.29 -32.20 -8.03
N LYS A 172 -14.05 -32.59 -9.28
CA LYS A 172 -12.72 -32.82 -9.90
C LYS A 172 -12.66 -32.11 -11.26
N PRO A 173 -12.60 -30.79 -11.29
CA PRO A 173 -12.60 -30.03 -12.53
C PRO A 173 -11.28 -30.14 -13.30
N LYS A 174 -11.29 -29.76 -14.58
CA LYS A 174 -10.10 -29.59 -15.42
C LYS A 174 -9.26 -28.41 -14.93
N GLU A 175 -9.92 -27.29 -14.66
CA GLU A 175 -9.36 -26.01 -14.21
C GLU A 175 -10.23 -25.49 -13.07
N SER A 176 -9.63 -24.88 -12.04
CA SER A 176 -10.34 -24.25 -10.92
C SER A 176 -9.57 -23.03 -10.47
N ASP A 177 -10.25 -21.89 -10.38
CA ASP A 177 -9.70 -20.62 -9.90
C ASP A 177 -10.82 -19.68 -9.42
N ASP A 178 -10.47 -18.63 -8.67
CA ASP A 178 -11.40 -17.61 -8.21
C ASP A 178 -11.48 -16.45 -9.23
N ILE A 179 -12.56 -16.42 -10.03
CA ILE A 179 -12.77 -15.40 -11.07
C ILE A 179 -13.81 -14.38 -10.60
N GLY A 180 -13.39 -13.14 -10.36
CA GLY A 180 -14.30 -12.10 -9.85
C GLY A 180 -14.73 -12.32 -8.41
N GLY A 181 -13.88 -12.95 -7.59
CA GLY A 181 -14.22 -13.36 -6.23
C GLY A 181 -15.25 -14.50 -6.15
N ILE A 182 -15.53 -15.16 -7.28
CA ILE A 182 -16.47 -16.29 -7.38
C ILE A 182 -15.68 -17.53 -7.80
N PRO A 183 -15.60 -18.57 -6.95
CA PRO A 183 -15.04 -19.87 -7.32
C PRO A 183 -15.65 -20.38 -8.62
N THR A 184 -14.78 -20.61 -9.60
CA THR A 184 -15.14 -21.00 -10.95
C THR A 184 -14.37 -22.26 -11.36
N GLU A 185 -15.11 -23.28 -11.77
CA GLU A 185 -14.59 -24.58 -12.18
C GLU A 185 -14.91 -24.85 -13.65
N VAL A 186 -13.97 -25.42 -14.41
CA VAL A 186 -14.18 -25.81 -15.81
C VAL A 186 -14.25 -27.33 -15.92
N TYR A 187 -15.27 -27.83 -16.61
CA TYR A 187 -15.47 -29.25 -16.92
C TYR A 187 -15.52 -29.48 -18.42
N THR A 188 -15.06 -30.64 -18.87
CA THR A 188 -15.05 -31.05 -20.29
C THR A 188 -16.01 -32.21 -20.53
N LEU A 189 -16.90 -32.04 -21.51
CA LEU A 189 -17.76 -33.11 -22.03
C LEU A 189 -16.96 -34.03 -22.96
N ASP A 190 -17.23 -35.34 -22.92
CA ASP A 190 -16.67 -36.32 -23.85
C ASP A 190 -17.39 -36.27 -25.20
N SER A 191 -17.37 -35.09 -25.82
CA SER A 191 -18.12 -34.81 -27.04
C SER A 191 -17.49 -35.49 -28.25
N THR A 192 -18.29 -36.07 -29.14
CA THR A 192 -17.81 -36.77 -30.35
C THR A 192 -17.64 -35.88 -31.57
N ASN A 193 -17.59 -34.56 -31.38
CA ASN A 193 -17.43 -33.60 -32.48
C ASN A 193 -16.08 -33.79 -33.19
N THR A 194 -16.09 -33.78 -34.53
CA THR A 194 -14.87 -33.84 -35.35
C THR A 194 -14.27 -32.48 -35.63
N ASP A 195 -15.10 -31.43 -35.62
CA ASP A 195 -14.70 -30.04 -35.80
C ASP A 195 -14.49 -29.35 -34.45
N VAL A 196 -14.26 -28.03 -34.48
CA VAL A 196 -14.22 -27.21 -33.25
C VAL A 196 -15.62 -27.25 -32.63
N PRO A 197 -15.77 -27.58 -31.32
CA PRO A 197 -17.09 -27.79 -30.70
C PRO A 197 -17.83 -26.46 -30.46
N ILE A 198 -18.44 -25.93 -31.52
CA ILE A 198 -19.18 -24.64 -31.53
C ILE A 198 -20.65 -24.89 -31.89
N PHE A 199 -21.57 -24.24 -31.17
CA PHE A 199 -23.01 -24.34 -31.45
C PHE A 199 -23.60 -22.96 -31.76
N VAL A 200 -24.27 -22.85 -32.91
CA VAL A 200 -24.79 -21.57 -33.42
C VAL A 200 -26.25 -21.36 -33.01
N PHE A 201 -26.62 -20.13 -32.62
CA PHE A 201 -28.01 -19.74 -32.39
C PHE A 201 -28.27 -18.28 -32.82
N ASN A 202 -29.53 -17.94 -33.09
CA ASN A 202 -29.95 -16.60 -33.52
C ASN A 202 -30.92 -15.97 -32.51
N ARG A 203 -30.72 -14.68 -32.20
CA ARG A 203 -31.62 -13.88 -31.36
C ARG A 203 -31.76 -12.44 -31.89
N SER A 204 -32.95 -11.87 -31.69
CA SER A 204 -33.20 -10.45 -31.99
C SER A 204 -32.77 -9.63 -30.78
N VAL A 205 -31.81 -8.74 -30.97
CA VAL A 205 -31.32 -7.83 -29.93
C VAL A 205 -31.53 -6.41 -30.45
N SER A 206 -32.21 -5.54 -29.69
CA SER A 206 -32.52 -4.17 -30.13
C SER A 206 -33.20 -4.11 -31.53
N GLY A 207 -34.05 -5.10 -31.85
CA GLY A 207 -34.79 -5.17 -33.13
C GLY A 207 -34.00 -5.72 -34.33
N ILE A 208 -32.72 -6.08 -34.18
CA ILE A 208 -31.88 -6.66 -35.24
C ILE A 208 -31.56 -8.11 -34.88
N SER A 209 -31.85 -9.04 -35.81
CA SER A 209 -31.48 -10.45 -35.67
C SER A 209 -29.97 -10.62 -35.81
N ARG A 210 -29.33 -11.16 -34.76
CA ARG A 210 -27.90 -11.45 -34.70
C ARG A 210 -27.63 -12.92 -34.47
N GLN A 211 -26.54 -13.40 -35.07
CA GLN A 211 -26.01 -14.75 -34.88
C GLN A 211 -25.00 -14.76 -33.73
N PHE A 212 -25.08 -15.79 -32.90
CA PHE A 212 -24.21 -16.05 -31.77
C PHE A 212 -23.70 -17.48 -31.82
N GLU A 213 -22.55 -17.70 -31.20
CA GLU A 213 -21.89 -18.97 -31.07
C GLU A 213 -21.66 -19.28 -29.60
N ILE A 214 -22.06 -20.48 -29.18
CA ILE A 214 -21.67 -21.11 -27.93
C ILE A 214 -20.29 -21.71 -28.16
N VAL A 215 -19.34 -21.34 -27.30
CA VAL A 215 -17.93 -21.66 -27.48
C VAL A 215 -17.35 -22.30 -26.20
N PRO A 216 -16.31 -23.13 -26.31
CA PRO A 216 -15.62 -23.68 -25.14
C PRO A 216 -14.97 -22.56 -24.33
N ALA A 217 -15.13 -22.62 -23.01
CA ALA A 217 -14.52 -21.70 -22.06
C ALA A 217 -13.25 -22.28 -21.41
N THR A 218 -12.31 -21.42 -21.07
CA THR A 218 -11.16 -21.72 -20.22
C THR A 218 -10.88 -20.55 -19.27
N ILE A 219 -10.21 -20.86 -18.16
CA ILE A 219 -9.74 -19.88 -17.17
C ILE A 219 -8.21 -20.00 -16.97
N SER A 220 -7.53 -20.79 -17.80
CA SER A 220 -6.10 -21.07 -17.64
C SER A 220 -5.26 -19.79 -17.67
N ASN A 221 -4.51 -19.53 -16.59
CA ASN A 221 -3.62 -18.37 -16.46
C ASN A 221 -4.29 -17.00 -16.73
N SER A 222 -5.58 -16.87 -16.41
CA SER A 222 -6.34 -15.65 -16.65
C SER A 222 -7.27 -15.33 -15.49
N GLU A 223 -7.28 -14.07 -15.06
CA GLU A 223 -8.25 -13.53 -14.09
C GLU A 223 -9.67 -13.36 -14.69
N SER A 224 -9.88 -13.78 -15.94
CA SER A 224 -11.17 -13.67 -16.66
C SER A 224 -11.49 -14.93 -17.44
N ILE A 225 -12.79 -15.21 -17.65
CA ILE A 225 -13.25 -16.34 -18.47
C ILE A 225 -13.14 -15.94 -19.95
N TYR A 226 -12.45 -16.77 -20.75
CA TYR A 226 -12.27 -16.53 -22.19
C TYR A 226 -12.45 -17.81 -23.02
N GLU A 227 -12.51 -17.64 -24.34
CA GLU A 227 -12.69 -18.75 -25.30
C GLU A 227 -11.39 -19.57 -25.40
N GLN A 228 -11.51 -20.89 -25.29
CA GLN A 228 -10.38 -21.78 -25.51
C GLN A 228 -9.92 -21.73 -26.97
N ASP A 229 -8.61 -21.83 -27.19
CA ASP A 229 -8.04 -21.83 -28.54
C ASP A 229 -8.70 -22.91 -29.44
N PRO A 230 -9.03 -22.58 -30.69
CA PRO A 230 -9.82 -23.47 -31.56
C PRO A 230 -8.98 -24.67 -32.02
N ILE A 231 -9.31 -25.84 -31.49
CA ILE A 231 -8.69 -27.12 -31.85
C ILE A 231 -9.80 -28.10 -32.25
N PRO A 232 -9.85 -28.56 -33.52
CA PRO A 232 -10.81 -29.56 -33.96
C PRO A 232 -10.72 -30.86 -33.17
N GLY A 233 -11.85 -31.49 -32.86
CA GLY A 233 -11.88 -32.76 -32.16
C GLY A 233 -11.66 -32.69 -30.64
N THR A 234 -11.61 -31.48 -30.07
CA THR A 234 -11.56 -31.30 -28.62
C THR A 234 -12.94 -31.38 -27.97
N GLY A 235 -12.97 -31.77 -26.69
CA GLY A 235 -14.21 -31.81 -25.91
C GLY A 235 -14.78 -30.42 -25.65
N PHE A 236 -16.11 -30.29 -25.68
CA PHE A 236 -16.79 -29.05 -25.31
C PHE A 236 -16.64 -28.78 -23.81
N THR A 237 -16.29 -27.55 -23.42
CA THR A 237 -16.16 -27.16 -22.01
C THR A 237 -17.30 -26.28 -21.52
N TYR A 238 -17.67 -26.47 -20.25
CA TYR A 238 -18.63 -25.62 -19.53
C TYR A 238 -18.09 -25.29 -18.14
N LEU A 239 -18.74 -24.34 -17.49
CA LEU A 239 -18.31 -23.75 -16.22
C LEU A 239 -19.29 -24.13 -15.11
N TYR A 240 -18.80 -24.28 -13.89
CA TYR A 240 -19.60 -24.24 -12.68
C TYR A 240 -19.12 -23.08 -11.81
N ARG A 241 -20.04 -22.26 -11.31
CA ARG A 241 -19.73 -21.09 -10.46
C ARG A 241 -20.58 -21.14 -9.20
N THR A 242 -20.02 -20.71 -8.07
CA THR A 242 -20.75 -20.64 -6.79
C THR A 242 -20.37 -19.39 -6.00
N ASP A 243 -21.33 -18.49 -5.79
CA ASP A 243 -21.15 -17.25 -5.01
C ASP A 243 -21.53 -17.40 -3.52
N GLY A 244 -21.94 -18.60 -3.10
CA GLY A 244 -22.35 -18.88 -1.73
C GLY A 244 -23.76 -18.40 -1.37
N ALA A 245 -24.50 -17.77 -2.30
CA ALA A 245 -25.87 -17.29 -2.07
C ALA A 245 -26.97 -18.32 -2.41
N GLY A 246 -26.59 -19.57 -2.67
CA GLY A 246 -27.49 -20.69 -2.94
C GLY A 246 -27.92 -20.83 -4.41
N ASP A 247 -28.63 -21.91 -4.73
CA ASP A 247 -28.92 -22.34 -6.10
C ASP A 247 -29.89 -21.39 -6.86
N THR A 248 -30.59 -20.51 -6.12
CA THR A 248 -31.41 -19.41 -6.66
C THR A 248 -30.61 -18.24 -7.20
N SER A 249 -29.33 -18.10 -6.81
CA SER A 249 -28.52 -16.97 -7.24
C SER A 249 -28.30 -16.96 -8.77
N PRO A 250 -28.37 -15.80 -9.44
CA PRO A 250 -27.97 -15.63 -10.83
C PRO A 250 -26.53 -16.10 -11.13
N ASN A 251 -25.63 -16.06 -10.13
CA ASN A 251 -24.21 -16.39 -10.28
C ASN A 251 -23.85 -17.81 -9.83
N THR A 252 -24.78 -18.54 -9.19
CA THR A 252 -24.55 -19.93 -8.77
C THR A 252 -25.20 -20.92 -9.75
N GLY A 253 -24.43 -21.90 -10.23
CA GLY A 253 -24.89 -22.96 -11.12
C GLY A 253 -23.92 -23.26 -12.26
N PHE A 254 -24.43 -23.88 -13.32
CA PHE A 254 -23.65 -24.24 -14.50
C PHE A 254 -23.81 -23.19 -15.61
N PHE A 255 -22.71 -22.80 -16.24
CA PHE A 255 -22.66 -21.73 -17.23
C PHE A 255 -21.89 -22.16 -18.47
N ILE A 256 -22.21 -21.50 -19.58
CA ILE A 256 -21.56 -21.70 -20.88
C ILE A 256 -21.23 -20.34 -21.48
N LEU A 257 -20.07 -20.24 -22.11
CA LEU A 257 -19.61 -19.03 -22.78
C LEU A 257 -20.29 -18.90 -24.15
N PHE A 258 -20.77 -17.70 -24.45
CA PHE A 258 -21.23 -17.34 -25.79
C PHE A 258 -20.52 -16.09 -26.29
N LYS A 259 -20.35 -16.01 -27.61
CA LYS A 259 -19.85 -14.84 -28.34
C LYS A 259 -20.75 -14.51 -29.52
N GLN A 260 -20.82 -13.23 -29.87
CA GLN A 260 -21.50 -12.81 -31.09
C GLN A 260 -20.63 -13.02 -32.33
N GLY A 261 -21.26 -13.29 -33.46
CA GLY A 261 -20.60 -13.44 -34.74
C GLY A 261 -20.29 -14.90 -35.07
N SER A 262 -19.38 -15.11 -36.02
CA SER A 262 -19.03 -16.45 -36.48
C SER A 262 -17.53 -16.67 -36.64
N LEU A 263 -17.07 -17.85 -36.19
CA LEU A 263 -15.69 -18.31 -36.36
C LEU A 263 -15.49 -18.84 -37.79
N GLY A 264 -14.60 -18.19 -38.54
CA GLY A 264 -14.13 -18.62 -39.85
C GLY A 264 -12.71 -19.15 -39.80
N SER A 265 -12.31 -19.85 -40.87
CA SER A 265 -10.92 -20.23 -41.09
C SER A 265 -10.47 -19.94 -42.51
N THR A 266 -9.17 -19.71 -42.70
CA THR A 266 -8.56 -19.52 -44.01
C THR A 266 -7.17 -20.12 -44.02
N GLU A 267 -6.89 -20.91 -45.05
CA GLU A 267 -5.59 -21.55 -45.23
C GLU A 267 -4.77 -20.84 -46.29
N PHE A 268 -3.46 -20.79 -46.07
CA PHE A 268 -2.50 -20.29 -47.04
C PHE A 268 -1.16 -21.01 -46.86
N SER A 269 -0.33 -21.02 -47.89
CA SER A 269 1.00 -21.65 -47.85
C SER A 269 2.10 -20.67 -48.22
N ILE A 270 3.21 -20.77 -47.50
CA ILE A 270 4.42 -19.96 -47.71
C ILE A 270 5.51 -20.92 -48.16
N THR A 271 5.82 -20.89 -49.45
CA THR A 271 6.76 -21.82 -50.10
C THR A 271 8.20 -21.29 -50.13
N GLN A 272 8.39 -19.98 -49.96
CA GLN A 272 9.70 -19.35 -49.92
C GLN A 272 9.89 -18.58 -48.61
N PRO A 273 10.94 -18.89 -47.82
CA PRO A 273 11.22 -18.17 -46.60
C PRO A 273 11.69 -16.75 -46.96
N THR A 274 10.85 -15.76 -46.70
CA THR A 274 11.14 -14.35 -46.94
C THR A 274 11.11 -13.59 -45.62
N THR A 275 12.10 -12.73 -45.39
CA THR A 275 12.18 -11.92 -44.18
C THR A 275 11.10 -10.84 -44.19
N ASN A 276 10.51 -10.53 -43.04
CA ASN A 276 9.42 -9.55 -42.90
C ASN A 276 8.23 -9.82 -43.84
N TYR A 277 7.89 -11.10 -44.04
CA TYR A 277 6.78 -11.50 -44.90
C TYR A 277 5.45 -10.92 -44.37
N VAL A 278 4.58 -10.47 -45.29
CA VAL A 278 3.26 -9.93 -44.96
C VAL A 278 2.20 -10.70 -45.73
N GLN A 279 1.31 -11.38 -45.00
CA GLN A 279 0.17 -12.09 -45.57
C GLN A 279 -1.12 -11.27 -45.37
N PRO A 280 -1.72 -10.73 -46.45
CA PRO A 280 -2.99 -10.02 -46.34
C PRO A 280 -4.18 -10.96 -46.17
N ILE A 281 -5.13 -10.57 -45.31
CA ILE A 281 -6.40 -11.25 -45.07
C ILE A 281 -7.53 -10.23 -45.32
N THR A 282 -8.22 -10.38 -46.45
CA THR A 282 -9.19 -9.37 -46.95
C THR A 282 -10.63 -9.59 -46.47
N ILE A 283 -10.83 -10.33 -45.39
CA ILE A 283 -12.14 -10.48 -44.76
C ILE A 283 -12.44 -9.24 -43.90
N ASN A 284 -13.63 -8.68 -44.06
CA ASN A 284 -14.06 -7.51 -43.29
C ASN A 284 -14.56 -7.90 -41.90
N ASN A 285 -14.54 -6.95 -40.96
CA ASN A 285 -15.12 -7.07 -39.61
C ASN A 285 -14.51 -8.21 -38.78
N ILE A 286 -13.23 -8.53 -38.99
CA ILE A 286 -12.51 -9.44 -38.10
C ILE A 286 -12.36 -8.72 -36.75
N ASN A 287 -12.86 -9.33 -35.69
CA ASN A 287 -12.83 -8.74 -34.36
C ASN A 287 -11.39 -8.59 -33.83
N ASN A 288 -11.24 -7.76 -32.80
CA ASN A 288 -9.93 -7.42 -32.29
C ASN A 288 -9.22 -8.61 -31.59
N THR A 289 -9.96 -9.43 -30.85
CA THR A 289 -9.40 -10.44 -29.93
C THR A 289 -9.16 -11.80 -30.56
N ASP A 290 -10.05 -12.27 -31.44
CA ASP A 290 -10.15 -13.67 -31.82
C ASP A 290 -9.45 -13.91 -33.17
N VAL A 291 -8.12 -14.06 -33.10
CA VAL A 291 -7.26 -14.37 -34.25
C VAL A 291 -6.19 -15.37 -33.80
N TRP A 292 -6.18 -16.56 -34.40
CA TRP A 292 -5.25 -17.65 -34.09
C TRP A 292 -4.60 -18.20 -35.35
N LEU A 293 -3.30 -18.43 -35.32
CA LEU A 293 -2.55 -18.93 -36.47
C LEU A 293 -1.89 -20.27 -36.12
N TYR A 294 -2.23 -21.31 -36.86
CA TYR A 294 -1.60 -22.63 -36.74
C TYR A 294 -0.76 -22.93 -37.96
N LYS A 295 0.42 -23.51 -37.73
CA LYS A 295 1.17 -24.24 -38.76
C LYS A 295 0.55 -25.62 -38.96
N LEU A 296 0.47 -26.06 -40.20
CA LEU A 296 -0.06 -27.35 -40.60
C LEU A 296 1.07 -28.31 -40.95
N ASP A 297 0.84 -29.60 -40.70
CA ASP A 297 1.71 -30.68 -41.16
C ASP A 297 1.43 -31.06 -42.64
N ASP A 298 2.19 -32.04 -43.16
CA ASP A 298 2.03 -32.54 -44.53
C ASP A 298 0.66 -33.23 -44.79
N PHE A 299 -0.12 -33.51 -43.74
CA PHE A 299 -1.46 -34.09 -43.80
C PHE A 299 -2.58 -33.03 -43.57
N ASN A 300 -2.23 -31.74 -43.54
CA ASN A 300 -3.12 -30.61 -43.22
C ASN A 300 -3.77 -30.68 -41.83
N GLN A 301 -3.14 -31.37 -40.88
CA GLN A 301 -3.51 -31.36 -39.46
C GLN A 301 -2.79 -30.22 -38.73
N LEU A 302 -3.35 -29.76 -37.61
CA LEU A 302 -2.74 -28.72 -36.80
C LEU A 302 -1.44 -29.25 -36.16
N GLU A 303 -0.29 -28.68 -36.53
CA GLU A 303 1.03 -29.05 -35.99
C GLU A 303 1.38 -28.19 -34.78
N LYS A 304 1.33 -26.85 -34.95
CA LYS A 304 1.83 -25.90 -33.93
C LYS A 304 1.09 -24.57 -33.97
N LEU A 305 0.64 -24.09 -32.80
CA LEU A 305 0.09 -22.74 -32.62
C LEU A 305 1.22 -21.69 -32.61
N TRP A 306 1.08 -20.66 -33.43
CA TRP A 306 1.96 -19.49 -33.43
C TRP A 306 1.45 -18.45 -32.43
N THR A 307 2.37 -17.77 -31.76
CA THR A 307 2.02 -16.79 -30.71
C THR A 307 1.77 -15.41 -31.30
N LYS A 308 0.59 -14.84 -31.05
CA LYS A 308 0.25 -13.46 -31.46
C LYS A 308 1.05 -12.47 -30.61
N VAL A 309 1.71 -11.50 -31.24
CA VAL A 309 2.35 -10.38 -30.52
C VAL A 309 1.24 -9.52 -29.87
N PRO A 310 1.32 -9.22 -28.56
CA PRO A 310 0.34 -8.37 -27.90
C PRO A 310 0.20 -7.03 -28.63
N GLU A 311 -1.03 -6.55 -28.74
CA GLU A 311 -1.34 -5.25 -29.38
C GLU A 311 -1.04 -4.04 -28.48
N LEU A 312 -0.27 -4.24 -27.40
CA LEU A 312 0.23 -3.17 -26.56
C LEU A 312 1.14 -2.29 -27.42
N SER A 313 1.00 -0.97 -27.27
CA SER A 313 1.77 -0.02 -28.06
C SER A 313 3.27 -0.26 -27.82
N GLY A 314 4.09 -0.27 -28.88
CA GLY A 314 5.54 -0.54 -28.79
C GLY A 314 6.00 -2.00 -28.80
N SER A 315 5.09 -2.97 -28.73
CA SER A 315 5.45 -4.38 -28.88
C SER A 315 5.63 -4.74 -30.36
N ASN A 316 6.89 -4.89 -30.78
CA ASN A 316 7.24 -5.43 -32.09
C ASN A 316 7.69 -6.88 -31.97
N VAL A 317 7.58 -7.63 -33.08
CA VAL A 317 8.04 -9.02 -33.22
C VAL A 317 9.48 -9.20 -32.69
N ILE A 318 10.35 -8.19 -32.89
CA ILE A 318 11.75 -8.20 -32.46
C ILE A 318 11.92 -8.10 -30.94
N TYR A 319 11.13 -7.27 -30.25
CA TYR A 319 11.30 -7.04 -28.80
C TYR A 319 10.73 -8.18 -27.95
N ASN A 320 9.63 -8.80 -28.41
CA ASN A 320 8.93 -9.81 -27.61
C ASN A 320 9.64 -11.17 -27.60
N SER A 321 10.32 -11.55 -28.70
CA SER A 321 11.05 -12.82 -28.76
C SER A 321 12.29 -12.84 -27.87
N LEU A 322 12.97 -11.71 -27.69
CA LEU A 322 14.12 -11.57 -26.78
C LEU A 322 13.71 -11.71 -25.30
N ALA A 323 12.48 -11.32 -24.95
CA ALA A 323 12.00 -11.34 -23.57
C ALA A 323 11.41 -12.71 -23.16
N ALA A 324 10.81 -13.46 -24.09
CA ALA A 324 10.06 -14.68 -23.79
C ALA A 324 10.69 -15.98 -24.33
N ASP A 325 11.81 -15.91 -25.08
CA ASP A 325 12.43 -17.05 -25.80
C ASP A 325 11.47 -17.77 -26.78
N VAL A 326 10.37 -17.12 -27.17
CA VAL A 326 9.40 -17.63 -28.15
C VAL A 326 9.72 -17.07 -29.53
N ARG A 327 10.08 -17.95 -30.47
CA ARG A 327 10.48 -17.55 -31.83
C ARG A 327 9.38 -17.66 -32.89
N ASP A 328 8.35 -18.48 -32.68
CA ASP A 328 7.21 -18.62 -33.61
C ASP A 328 6.11 -17.61 -33.30
N ILE A 329 6.32 -16.37 -33.77
CA ILE A 329 5.49 -15.21 -33.45
C ILE A 329 5.03 -14.47 -34.72
N TYR A 330 3.86 -13.84 -34.64
CA TYR A 330 3.29 -13.02 -35.71
C TYR A 330 2.57 -11.79 -35.15
N ASN A 331 2.53 -10.71 -35.91
CA ASN A 331 1.81 -9.48 -35.57
C ASN A 331 0.55 -9.33 -36.45
N VAL A 332 -0.56 -8.88 -35.87
CA VAL A 332 -1.83 -8.66 -36.57
C VAL A 332 -2.03 -7.17 -36.77
N VAL A 333 -2.11 -6.75 -38.02
CA VAL A 333 -2.12 -5.34 -38.40
C VAL A 333 -3.47 -4.94 -38.98
N THR A 334 -4.19 -4.05 -38.31
CA THR A 334 -5.50 -3.55 -38.74
C THR A 334 -5.45 -2.75 -40.05
N LYS A 335 -6.42 -3.00 -40.94
CA LYS A 335 -6.67 -2.26 -42.19
C LYS A 335 -8.06 -1.62 -42.17
N ASN A 336 -8.41 -1.00 -43.30
CA ASN A 336 -9.76 -0.50 -43.52
C ASN A 336 -10.79 -1.64 -43.43
N ASN A 337 -11.99 -1.33 -42.93
CA ASN A 337 -13.08 -2.29 -42.68
C ASN A 337 -12.69 -3.47 -41.76
N ASP A 338 -11.75 -3.25 -40.83
CA ASP A 338 -11.28 -4.24 -39.85
C ASP A 338 -10.71 -5.54 -40.46
N ALA A 339 -10.30 -5.50 -41.72
CA ALA A 339 -9.44 -6.50 -42.33
C ALA A 339 -8.04 -6.47 -41.70
N VAL A 340 -7.25 -7.54 -41.87
CA VAL A 340 -5.93 -7.65 -41.23
C VAL A 340 -4.82 -8.04 -42.19
N ASP A 341 -3.61 -7.58 -41.91
CA ASP A 341 -2.38 -8.15 -42.46
C ASP A 341 -1.64 -8.90 -41.35
N LEU A 342 -1.17 -10.12 -41.63
CA LEU A 342 -0.29 -10.87 -40.73
C LEU A 342 1.15 -10.55 -41.10
N VAL A 343 1.91 -10.00 -40.15
CA VAL A 343 3.32 -9.63 -40.35
C VAL A 343 4.21 -10.58 -39.55
N PHE A 344 5.16 -11.20 -40.24
CA PHE A 344 6.14 -12.12 -39.67
C PHE A 344 7.51 -11.44 -39.52
N GLY A 345 8.40 -11.98 -38.70
CA GLY A 345 9.72 -11.37 -38.48
C GLY A 345 10.80 -11.79 -39.48
N ASP A 346 12.06 -11.56 -39.11
CA ASP A 346 13.21 -11.48 -40.02
C ASP A 346 14.17 -12.68 -39.99
N GLY A 347 13.94 -13.68 -39.13
CA GLY A 347 14.83 -14.84 -38.97
C GLY A 347 15.89 -14.70 -37.88
N ASN A 348 16.25 -13.47 -37.49
CA ASN A 348 17.20 -13.23 -36.41
C ASN A 348 16.50 -13.38 -35.06
N PHE A 349 15.41 -12.62 -34.88
CA PHE A 349 14.68 -12.55 -33.62
C PHE A 349 13.43 -13.43 -33.60
N SER A 350 12.87 -13.78 -34.75
CA SER A 350 11.78 -14.76 -34.88
C SER A 350 12.14 -15.82 -35.92
N ASN A 351 11.39 -16.91 -35.98
CA ASN A 351 11.49 -17.84 -37.09
C ASN A 351 10.83 -17.23 -38.34
N ILE A 352 11.39 -17.54 -39.51
CA ILE A 352 10.80 -17.16 -40.80
C ILE A 352 9.67 -18.16 -41.09
N PRO A 353 8.46 -17.70 -41.47
CA PRO A 353 7.35 -18.59 -41.75
C PRO A 353 7.65 -19.44 -43.00
N LEU A 354 7.43 -20.75 -42.88
CA LEU A 354 7.59 -21.72 -43.98
C LEU A 354 6.59 -22.86 -43.79
N GLY A 355 5.92 -23.25 -44.87
CA GLY A 355 4.93 -24.34 -44.89
C GLY A 355 3.50 -23.84 -45.01
N SER A 356 2.55 -24.72 -44.70
CA SER A 356 1.12 -24.44 -44.75
C SER A 356 0.63 -23.91 -43.40
N PHE A 357 -0.31 -22.99 -43.43
CA PHE A 357 -0.88 -22.34 -42.26
C PHE A 357 -2.41 -22.31 -42.33
N ARG A 358 -3.05 -22.43 -41.18
CA ARG A 358 -4.49 -22.17 -40.99
C ARG A 358 -4.69 -21.03 -40.01
N LEU A 359 -5.34 -19.97 -40.47
CA LEU A 359 -5.79 -18.86 -39.64
C LEU A 359 -7.24 -19.12 -39.22
N TYR A 360 -7.53 -19.10 -37.92
CA TYR A 360 -8.88 -18.96 -37.39
C TYR A 360 -9.13 -17.51 -37.00
N TYR A 361 -10.30 -16.98 -37.32
CA TYR A 361 -10.68 -15.60 -37.02
C TYR A 361 -12.18 -15.49 -36.80
N ARG A 362 -12.62 -14.60 -35.91
CA ARG A 362 -14.05 -14.32 -35.71
C ARG A 362 -14.48 -13.06 -36.44
N THR A 363 -15.53 -13.16 -37.23
CA THR A 363 -16.22 -11.99 -37.78
C THR A 363 -17.39 -11.62 -36.87
N SER A 364 -17.50 -10.34 -36.49
CA SER A 364 -18.54 -9.87 -35.57
C SER A 364 -19.17 -8.56 -36.05
N ASP A 365 -20.30 -8.17 -35.47
CA ASP A 365 -20.97 -6.93 -35.85
C ASP A 365 -20.11 -5.72 -35.47
N ASN A 366 -19.89 -4.80 -36.40
CA ASN A 366 -19.19 -3.56 -36.14
C ASN A 366 -20.14 -2.50 -35.59
N ALA A 367 -20.77 -2.81 -34.46
CA ALA A 367 -21.79 -2.00 -33.84
C ALA A 367 -21.75 -2.13 -32.32
N LYS A 368 -22.18 -1.06 -31.64
CA LYS A 368 -22.41 -1.08 -30.19
C LYS A 368 -23.88 -1.38 -29.90
N TYR A 369 -24.14 -2.36 -29.04
CA TYR A 369 -25.48 -2.75 -28.60
C TYR A 369 -25.43 -3.44 -27.22
N SER A 370 -26.56 -3.43 -26.51
CA SER A 370 -26.76 -4.15 -25.26
C SER A 370 -27.64 -5.37 -25.46
N ILE A 371 -27.32 -6.48 -24.80
CA ILE A 371 -28.13 -7.69 -24.77
C ILE A 371 -28.84 -7.74 -23.43
N GLN A 372 -30.16 -7.71 -23.42
CA GLN A 372 -30.94 -7.86 -22.19
C GLN A 372 -31.15 -9.34 -21.87
N SER A 373 -31.37 -9.67 -20.59
CA SER A 373 -31.70 -11.05 -20.18
C SER A 373 -32.90 -11.61 -20.95
N ALA A 374 -33.92 -10.78 -21.19
CA ALA A 374 -35.11 -11.14 -21.97
C ALA A 374 -34.83 -11.52 -23.43
N ASP A 375 -33.76 -11.00 -24.04
CA ASP A 375 -33.39 -11.29 -25.43
C ASP A 375 -32.83 -12.72 -25.59
N MET A 376 -32.37 -13.34 -24.49
CA MET A 376 -31.56 -14.55 -24.48
C MET A 376 -32.16 -15.63 -23.56
N GLN A 377 -33.43 -15.98 -23.81
CA GLN A 377 -34.14 -17.04 -23.08
C GLN A 377 -34.28 -18.31 -23.92
N GLY A 378 -34.31 -19.47 -23.26
CA GLY A 378 -34.63 -20.77 -23.89
C GLY A 378 -33.73 -21.13 -25.07
N ILE A 379 -32.43 -20.91 -24.95
CA ILE A 379 -31.45 -21.29 -25.98
C ILE A 379 -31.13 -22.77 -25.78
N THR A 380 -31.45 -23.60 -26.77
CA THR A 380 -31.27 -25.06 -26.69
C THR A 380 -30.28 -25.53 -27.75
N PHE A 381 -29.34 -26.38 -27.35
CA PHE A 381 -28.40 -27.05 -28.25
C PHE A 381 -28.16 -28.50 -27.78
N VAL A 382 -27.68 -29.35 -28.68
CA VAL A 382 -27.48 -30.79 -28.45
C VAL A 382 -26.00 -31.12 -28.60
N VAL A 383 -25.40 -31.72 -27.56
CA VAL A 383 -24.03 -32.19 -27.58
C VAL A 383 -24.02 -33.72 -27.69
N PRO A 384 -23.48 -34.29 -28.78
CA PRO A 384 -23.28 -35.73 -28.85
C PRO A 384 -22.09 -36.13 -27.99
N TYR A 385 -22.20 -37.19 -27.20
CA TYR A 385 -21.14 -37.68 -26.30
C TYR A 385 -21.08 -39.21 -26.26
N LYS A 386 -19.96 -39.78 -25.79
CA LYS A 386 -19.80 -41.23 -25.61
C LYS A 386 -20.14 -41.66 -24.18
N ASP A 387 -20.92 -42.72 -24.05
CA ASP A 387 -21.11 -43.38 -22.76
C ASP A 387 -19.91 -44.29 -22.41
N LYS A 388 -19.88 -44.77 -21.15
CA LYS A 388 -18.82 -45.65 -20.64
C LYS A 388 -18.69 -47.00 -21.37
N SER A 389 -19.71 -47.41 -22.12
CA SER A 389 -19.71 -48.61 -22.95
C SER A 389 -19.32 -48.31 -24.40
N GLY A 390 -18.97 -47.06 -24.71
CA GLY A 390 -18.59 -46.59 -26.04
C GLY A 390 -19.78 -46.30 -26.97
N GLY A 391 -21.01 -46.30 -26.46
CA GLY A 391 -22.22 -45.96 -27.21
C GLY A 391 -22.38 -44.46 -27.39
N GLU A 392 -22.92 -44.03 -28.54
CA GLU A 392 -23.22 -42.62 -28.79
C GLU A 392 -24.54 -42.21 -28.11
N GLN A 393 -24.49 -41.13 -27.34
CA GLN A 393 -25.61 -40.54 -26.61
C GLN A 393 -25.70 -39.05 -26.92
N SER A 394 -26.84 -38.43 -26.62
CA SER A 394 -27.07 -37.00 -26.84
C SER A 394 -27.47 -36.31 -25.55
N LEU A 395 -26.75 -35.25 -25.19
CA LEU A 395 -27.09 -34.34 -24.09
C LEU A 395 -27.78 -33.10 -24.68
N THR A 396 -29.05 -32.91 -24.38
CA THR A 396 -29.78 -31.68 -24.73
C THR A 396 -29.68 -30.70 -23.57
N VAL A 397 -29.17 -29.51 -23.85
CA VAL A 397 -28.94 -28.45 -22.86
C VAL A 397 -29.78 -27.25 -23.22
N THR A 398 -30.54 -26.72 -22.27
CA THR A 398 -31.27 -25.45 -22.40
C THR A 398 -30.69 -24.44 -21.44
N CYS A 399 -30.44 -23.23 -21.93
CA CYS A 399 -29.78 -22.17 -21.19
C CYS A 399 -30.42 -20.79 -21.42
N ALA A 400 -30.16 -19.88 -20.51
CA ALA A 400 -30.68 -18.52 -20.53
C ALA A 400 -29.69 -17.52 -19.92
N LEU A 401 -29.71 -16.29 -20.41
CA LEU A 401 -28.93 -15.19 -19.85
C LEU A 401 -29.60 -14.67 -18.57
N GLN A 402 -28.83 -14.60 -17.48
CA GLN A 402 -29.33 -14.11 -16.19
C GLN A 402 -29.01 -12.63 -15.96
N GLN A 403 -27.98 -12.10 -16.61
CA GLN A 403 -27.51 -10.72 -16.48
C GLN A 403 -27.28 -10.11 -17.85
N SER A 404 -27.66 -8.85 -18.04
CA SER A 404 -27.50 -8.15 -19.31
C SER A 404 -26.02 -7.95 -19.67
N VAL A 405 -25.70 -7.95 -20.97
CA VAL A 405 -24.34 -7.86 -21.51
C VAL A 405 -24.18 -6.58 -22.33
N TYR A 406 -23.07 -5.85 -22.11
CA TYR A 406 -22.85 -4.51 -22.67
C TYR A 406 -21.47 -4.30 -23.31
N ASN A 407 -20.65 -5.34 -23.41
CA ASN A 407 -19.25 -5.26 -23.82
C ASN A 407 -19.01 -5.26 -25.35
N SER A 408 -20.05 -5.01 -26.16
CA SER A 408 -19.87 -4.87 -27.62
C SER A 408 -19.38 -3.47 -27.97
N ALA A 409 -18.40 -3.39 -28.88
CA ALA A 409 -17.88 -2.10 -29.34
C ALA A 409 -17.66 -2.10 -30.85
N ALA A 410 -17.94 -0.96 -31.48
CA ALA A 410 -17.55 -0.72 -32.85
C ALA A 410 -16.03 -0.48 -32.95
N ALA A 411 -15.50 -0.50 -34.17
CA ALA A 411 -14.12 -0.11 -34.44
C ALA A 411 -13.89 1.37 -34.11
N GLU A 412 -12.65 1.71 -33.74
CA GLU A 412 -12.31 3.09 -33.37
C GLU A 412 -12.60 4.08 -34.50
N SER A 413 -13.21 5.21 -34.15
CA SER A 413 -13.48 6.29 -35.09
C SER A 413 -12.18 6.98 -35.52
N ASN A 414 -12.18 7.58 -36.72
CA ASN A 414 -11.02 8.31 -37.23
C ASN A 414 -10.58 9.44 -36.28
N GLU A 415 -11.52 10.13 -35.64
CA GLU A 415 -11.24 11.20 -34.67
C GLU A 415 -10.61 10.67 -33.38
N SER A 416 -11.11 9.54 -32.87
CA SER A 416 -10.53 8.85 -31.72
C SER A 416 -9.09 8.42 -32.01
N ILE A 417 -8.79 7.92 -33.21
CA ILE A 417 -7.44 7.48 -33.58
C ILE A 417 -6.49 8.68 -33.63
N LYS A 418 -6.90 9.81 -34.22
CA LYS A 418 -6.05 11.01 -34.32
C LYS A 418 -5.66 11.58 -32.96
N THR A 419 -6.63 11.64 -32.05
CA THR A 419 -6.44 12.17 -30.70
C THR A 419 -5.61 11.22 -29.84
N LYS A 420 -5.96 9.94 -29.78
CA LYS A 420 -5.28 8.94 -28.93
C LYS A 420 -3.89 8.57 -29.43
N ALA A 421 -3.66 8.50 -30.74
CA ALA A 421 -2.37 8.06 -31.27
C ALA A 421 -1.23 9.04 -30.96
N SER A 422 -1.47 10.35 -31.06
CA SER A 422 -0.49 11.39 -30.69
C SER A 422 -0.18 11.38 -29.19
N GLN A 423 -1.23 11.23 -28.39
CA GLN A 423 -1.21 11.11 -26.95
C GLN A 423 -0.40 9.89 -26.45
N VAL A 424 -0.64 8.70 -27.01
CA VAL A 424 0.10 7.46 -26.65
C VAL A 424 1.56 7.53 -27.08
N TYR A 425 1.85 8.15 -28.22
CA TYR A 425 3.22 8.32 -28.70
C TYR A 425 4.08 9.13 -27.70
N TYR A 426 3.49 10.14 -27.06
CA TYR A 426 4.17 10.93 -26.02
C TYR A 426 4.58 10.08 -24.81
N ALA A 427 3.72 9.15 -24.39
CA ALA A 427 3.98 8.24 -23.26
C ALA A 427 5.02 7.15 -23.54
N GLN A 428 5.52 7.01 -24.77
CA GLN A 428 6.53 5.99 -25.14
C GLN A 428 6.20 4.56 -24.67
N ASN A 429 4.91 4.19 -24.63
CA ASN A 429 4.41 2.87 -24.24
C ASN A 429 4.60 2.48 -22.77
N ARG A 430 4.94 3.44 -21.90
CA ARG A 430 4.99 3.23 -20.46
C ARG A 430 4.32 4.39 -19.75
N MET A 431 3.57 4.10 -18.70
CA MET A 431 3.02 5.12 -17.83
C MET A 431 4.09 5.50 -16.81
N ILE A 432 4.68 6.68 -16.97
CA ILE A 432 5.74 7.19 -16.08
C ILE A 432 5.31 8.52 -15.48
N THR A 433 4.86 9.46 -16.32
CA THR A 433 4.38 10.77 -15.87
C THR A 433 2.92 10.68 -15.42
N ALA A 434 2.49 11.62 -14.57
CA ALA A 434 1.09 11.71 -14.14
C ALA A 434 0.12 11.90 -15.33
N GLU A 435 0.58 12.51 -16.42
CA GLU A 435 -0.21 12.67 -17.64
C GLU A 435 -0.40 11.34 -18.37
N ASP A 436 0.62 10.47 -18.39
CA ASP A 436 0.53 9.15 -19.03
C ASP A 436 -0.57 8.29 -18.38
N TYR A 437 -0.71 8.35 -17.06
CA TYR A 437 -1.77 7.66 -16.31
C TYR A 437 -3.18 8.19 -16.59
N ASN A 438 -3.32 9.40 -17.16
CA ASN A 438 -4.61 9.93 -17.64
C ASN A 438 -4.91 9.56 -19.08
N VAL A 439 -3.90 9.16 -19.86
CA VAL A 439 -3.99 9.07 -21.31
C VAL A 439 -3.91 7.64 -21.80
N VAL A 440 -2.92 6.88 -21.34
CA VAL A 440 -2.66 5.51 -21.80
C VAL A 440 -3.83 4.57 -21.51
N PRO A 441 -4.50 4.61 -20.33
CA PRO A 441 -5.67 3.76 -20.10
C PRO A 441 -6.82 3.99 -21.09
N LEU A 442 -7.03 5.25 -21.55
CA LEU A 442 -8.04 5.58 -22.56
C LEU A 442 -7.74 4.95 -23.92
N ALA A 443 -6.47 4.73 -24.23
CA ALA A 443 -6.04 4.04 -25.45
C ALA A 443 -6.08 2.51 -25.31
N SER A 444 -5.79 1.99 -24.12
CA SER A 444 -5.80 0.54 -23.86
C SER A 444 -7.20 -0.08 -23.99
N SER A 445 -8.26 0.65 -23.60
CA SER A 445 -9.64 0.17 -23.69
C SER A 445 -10.60 1.18 -24.31
N GLN A 446 -11.49 0.70 -25.18
CA GLN A 446 -12.59 1.50 -25.73
C GLN A 446 -13.76 1.68 -24.74
N GLU A 447 -13.83 0.86 -23.69
CA GLU A 447 -14.88 0.95 -22.67
C GLU A 447 -14.65 2.08 -21.66
N ILE A 448 -13.40 2.54 -21.48
CA ILE A 448 -13.13 3.70 -20.64
C ILE A 448 -13.51 4.95 -21.44
N ILE A 449 -14.50 5.71 -20.95
CA ILE A 449 -14.89 6.99 -21.58
C ILE A 449 -14.11 8.16 -21.00
N LYS A 450 -13.82 8.12 -19.69
CA LYS A 450 -13.11 9.17 -18.99
C LYS A 450 -12.34 8.60 -17.81
N ILE A 451 -11.16 9.14 -17.55
CA ILE A 451 -10.28 8.72 -16.46
C ILE A 451 -9.65 9.95 -15.79
N LYS A 452 -9.36 9.82 -14.49
CA LYS A 452 -8.48 10.73 -13.77
C LYS A 452 -7.58 9.92 -12.88
N SER A 453 -6.29 10.20 -12.96
CA SER A 453 -5.29 9.66 -12.07
C SER A 453 -4.97 10.67 -10.98
N THR A 454 -4.86 10.21 -9.74
CA THR A 454 -4.30 10.98 -8.65
C THR A 454 -3.26 10.14 -7.94
N ASN A 455 -2.05 10.68 -7.76
CA ASN A 455 -1.06 10.01 -6.93
C ASN A 455 -1.41 10.27 -5.45
N ARG A 456 -1.75 9.21 -4.70
CA ARG A 456 -2.11 9.29 -3.28
C ARG A 456 -0.89 9.53 -2.39
N THR A 457 0.28 9.02 -2.79
CA THR A 457 1.54 9.13 -2.06
C THR A 457 2.70 8.65 -2.94
N ALA A 458 3.78 9.44 -2.99
CA ALA A 458 5.12 8.89 -3.11
C ALA A 458 5.50 8.29 -1.76
N SER A 459 5.68 6.98 -1.69
CA SER A 459 6.40 6.32 -0.61
C SER A 459 7.87 6.74 -0.73
N GLY A 460 8.27 7.77 0.01
CA GLY A 460 9.68 8.15 0.07
C GLY A 460 10.08 9.58 0.43
N VAL A 461 9.24 10.47 0.97
CA VAL A 461 9.76 11.72 1.57
C VAL A 461 9.01 12.10 2.85
N SER A 462 9.64 11.79 3.99
CA SER A 462 9.48 12.65 5.16
C SER A 462 10.15 13.99 4.84
N ARG A 463 9.49 15.12 5.17
CA ARG A 463 9.99 16.48 4.92
C ARG A 463 11.32 16.80 5.64
N SER A 464 11.85 15.85 6.42
CA SER A 464 12.98 16.03 7.32
C SER A 464 14.19 15.11 7.04
N ARG A 465 14.21 14.29 5.97
CA ARG A 465 15.40 13.46 5.68
C ARG A 465 15.49 12.97 4.22
N GLU A 466 16.65 13.17 3.59
CA GLU A 466 17.01 12.68 2.25
C GLU A 466 17.83 11.37 2.41
N ILE A 467 17.41 10.29 1.74
CA ILE A 467 18.16 9.01 1.67
C ILE A 467 18.62 8.85 0.22
N ILE A 468 19.93 8.81 0.03
CA ILE A 468 20.57 8.52 -1.25
C ILE A 468 20.60 7.00 -1.41
N ASP A 469 19.92 6.51 -2.48
CA ASP A 469 20.06 5.18 -3.11
C ASP A 469 19.41 3.95 -2.41
N PRO A 470 18.37 3.33 -3.03
CA PRO A 470 17.76 2.09 -2.56
C PRO A 470 18.15 0.85 -3.41
N THR A 471 19.31 0.82 -4.07
CA THR A 471 19.73 -0.33 -4.90
C THR A 471 20.20 -1.60 -4.14
N GLY A 472 19.88 -1.75 -2.86
CA GLY A 472 19.91 -3.07 -2.21
C GLY A 472 20.78 -3.20 -0.97
N ALA A 473 20.45 -2.45 0.07
CA ALA A 473 20.77 -2.85 1.43
C ALA A 473 19.68 -2.31 2.35
N TYR A 474 19.30 -3.06 3.37
CA TYR A 474 18.90 -2.39 4.59
C TYR A 474 20.08 -1.50 4.98
N SER A 475 19.86 -0.18 4.94
CA SER A 475 20.85 0.74 5.47
C SER A 475 20.68 0.74 6.98
N ASN A 476 21.80 0.63 7.69
CA ASN A 476 21.81 0.80 9.12
C ASN A 476 21.14 2.15 9.43
N VAL A 477 20.08 2.13 10.21
CA VAL A 477 19.38 3.35 10.59
C VAL A 477 20.20 4.01 11.70
N SER A 478 20.33 5.32 11.63
CA SER A 478 20.98 6.14 12.66
C SER A 478 20.07 7.35 12.93
N VAL A 479 19.40 7.41 14.07
CA VAL A 479 18.48 8.50 14.44
C VAL A 479 19.03 9.25 15.63
N PHE A 480 19.21 10.56 15.49
CA PHE A 480 19.53 11.46 16.59
C PHE A 480 18.24 12.06 17.15
N ALA A 481 18.12 12.08 18.48
CA ALA A 481 17.02 12.69 19.20
C ALA A 481 17.50 13.22 20.55
N ASP A 482 16.80 14.21 21.11
CA ASP A 482 17.12 14.89 22.39
C ASP A 482 16.08 14.61 23.49
N ASP A 483 15.06 13.83 23.19
CA ASP A 483 13.93 13.54 24.07
C ASP A 483 14.01 12.16 24.77
N GLY A 484 15.22 11.63 24.90
CA GLY A 484 15.47 10.32 25.50
C GLY A 484 15.18 10.30 27.00
N ILE A 485 14.57 9.21 27.47
CA ILE A 485 14.27 8.92 28.87
C ILE A 485 14.87 7.55 29.20
N LEU A 486 15.80 7.51 30.15
CA LEU A 486 16.41 6.27 30.64
C LEU A 486 16.01 6.07 32.09
N TYR A 487 15.44 4.92 32.41
CA TYR A 487 15.06 4.57 33.78
C TYR A 487 15.19 3.07 34.03
N ARG A 488 15.14 2.69 35.30
CA ARG A 488 15.14 1.28 35.71
C ARG A 488 13.86 0.91 36.42
N GLU A 489 13.45 -0.34 36.26
CA GLU A 489 12.24 -0.90 36.84
C GLU A 489 12.51 -2.31 37.37
N GLU A 490 12.26 -2.49 38.67
CA GLU A 490 12.25 -3.81 39.30
C GLU A 490 10.87 -4.45 39.11
N THR A 491 10.84 -5.67 38.60
CA THR A 491 9.63 -6.46 38.44
C THR A 491 9.79 -7.81 39.11
N MET A 492 8.65 -8.42 39.45
CA MET A 492 8.58 -9.76 40.04
C MET A 492 7.71 -10.66 39.15
N PRO A 493 8.22 -11.11 37.99
CA PRO A 493 7.46 -12.01 37.15
C PRO A 493 7.29 -13.38 37.82
N GLN A 494 6.24 -14.10 37.41
CA GLN A 494 5.95 -15.44 37.90
C GLN A 494 5.70 -16.42 36.77
N PHE A 495 5.96 -17.70 37.03
CA PHE A 495 5.52 -18.80 36.19
C PHE A 495 5.10 -19.99 37.05
N THR A 496 4.21 -20.82 36.51
CA THR A 496 3.70 -22.01 37.21
C THR A 496 4.10 -23.27 36.48
N PHE A 497 4.30 -24.36 37.21
CA PHE A 497 4.51 -25.67 36.62
C PHE A 497 3.93 -26.79 37.50
N THR A 498 3.70 -27.94 36.85
CA THR A 498 3.35 -29.22 37.47
C THR A 498 4.39 -30.24 37.04
N PHE A 499 4.56 -31.31 37.81
CA PHE A 499 5.49 -32.38 37.49
C PHE A 499 4.90 -33.73 37.85
N THR A 500 5.29 -34.76 37.11
CA THR A 500 4.94 -36.17 37.38
C THR A 500 6.18 -37.00 37.68
N THR A 501 7.33 -36.62 37.11
CA THR A 501 8.59 -37.36 37.25
C THR A 501 9.75 -36.44 37.61
N ARG A 502 10.79 -37.00 38.26
CA ARG A 502 12.00 -36.26 38.63
C ARG A 502 12.74 -35.66 37.42
N ASN A 503 12.65 -36.30 36.26
CA ASN A 503 13.25 -35.81 35.02
C ASN A 503 12.54 -34.53 34.51
N GLU A 504 11.23 -34.41 34.70
CA GLU A 504 10.49 -33.19 34.36
C GLU A 504 10.91 -32.02 35.26
N ILE A 505 11.13 -32.27 36.55
CA ILE A 505 11.65 -31.26 37.47
C ILE A 505 13.03 -30.77 37.00
N LEU A 506 13.91 -31.68 36.61
CA LEU A 506 15.23 -31.33 36.09
C LEU A 506 15.14 -30.51 34.78
N ASP A 507 14.23 -30.85 33.85
CA ASP A 507 13.99 -30.04 32.65
C ASP A 507 13.50 -28.63 33.01
N ILE A 508 12.58 -28.52 33.97
CA ILE A 508 12.05 -27.23 34.45
C ILE A 508 13.16 -26.37 35.07
N ILE A 509 14.02 -26.95 35.92
CA ILE A 509 15.16 -26.23 36.49
C ILE A 509 16.06 -25.71 35.38
N ASN A 510 16.43 -26.54 34.40
CA ASN A 510 17.32 -26.14 33.33
C ASN A 510 16.69 -25.08 32.40
N ARG A 511 15.43 -25.28 31.99
CA ARG A 511 14.77 -24.49 30.93
C ARG A 511 14.04 -23.25 31.43
N LEU A 512 13.51 -23.29 32.66
CA LEU A 512 12.67 -22.22 33.21
C LEU A 512 13.32 -21.46 34.38
N VAL A 513 14.35 -22.00 35.04
CA VAL A 513 15.07 -21.32 36.13
C VAL A 513 16.47 -20.89 35.68
N GLU A 514 17.33 -21.83 35.28
CA GLU A 514 18.74 -21.54 34.95
C GLU A 514 18.88 -20.64 33.71
N VAL A 515 18.04 -20.81 32.69
CA VAL A 515 18.01 -19.91 31.51
C VAL A 515 17.70 -18.46 31.90
N LYS A 516 16.88 -18.23 32.94
CA LYS A 516 16.52 -16.87 33.38
C LYS A 516 17.74 -16.12 33.95
N LEU A 517 18.70 -16.83 34.54
CA LEU A 517 19.95 -16.25 35.04
C LEU A 517 20.88 -15.75 33.92
N LYS A 518 20.69 -16.23 32.69
CA LYS A 518 21.48 -15.81 31.52
C LYS A 518 20.92 -14.55 30.84
N GLU A 519 19.69 -14.17 31.14
CA GLU A 519 19.04 -12.98 30.57
C GLU A 519 19.63 -11.68 31.15
N ALA A 520 19.53 -10.59 30.39
CA ALA A 520 20.13 -9.30 30.77
C ALA A 520 19.61 -8.78 32.13
N TYR A 521 18.32 -8.93 32.42
CA TYR A 521 17.72 -8.43 33.66
C TYR A 521 18.27 -9.09 34.93
N ALA A 522 18.75 -10.35 34.84
CA ALA A 522 19.31 -11.08 35.97
C ALA A 522 20.68 -10.49 36.33
N ARG A 523 21.52 -10.25 35.33
CA ARG A 523 22.82 -9.59 35.49
C ARG A 523 22.67 -8.15 36.00
N GLN A 524 21.70 -7.42 35.45
CA GLN A 524 21.36 -6.07 35.89
C GLN A 524 20.97 -6.05 37.37
N PHE A 525 20.14 -7.00 37.79
CA PHE A 525 19.75 -7.16 39.18
C PHE A 525 20.96 -7.49 40.08
N PHE A 526 21.86 -8.37 39.63
CA PHE A 526 23.10 -8.70 40.36
C PHE A 526 23.95 -7.45 40.60
N TYR A 527 24.30 -6.70 39.55
CA TYR A 527 25.17 -5.53 39.70
C TYR A 527 24.56 -4.46 40.61
N LEU A 528 23.24 -4.25 40.54
CA LEU A 528 22.59 -3.27 41.41
C LEU A 528 22.58 -3.70 42.89
N LYS A 529 22.21 -4.96 43.17
CA LYS A 529 21.93 -5.39 44.55
C LYS A 529 23.16 -5.86 45.32
N TYR A 530 24.14 -6.47 44.65
CA TYR A 530 25.37 -6.96 45.29
C TYR A 530 26.50 -5.91 45.24
N GLY A 531 26.45 -5.02 44.24
CA GLY A 531 27.34 -3.87 44.10
C GLY A 531 28.83 -4.23 43.94
N THR A 532 29.66 -3.20 43.85
CA THR A 532 31.12 -3.37 43.83
C THR A 532 31.69 -3.43 45.25
N LYS A 533 32.74 -4.21 45.45
CA LYS A 533 33.57 -4.17 46.66
C LYS A 533 34.74 -3.23 46.42
N ASP A 534 34.94 -2.28 47.33
CA ASP A 534 35.98 -1.25 47.21
C ASP A 534 37.39 -1.86 47.38
N LEU A 535 38.29 -1.51 46.47
CA LEU A 535 39.71 -1.89 46.49
C LEU A 535 40.64 -0.69 46.65
N SER A 536 40.11 0.54 46.65
CA SER A 536 40.91 1.78 46.63
C SER A 536 41.90 1.88 47.79
N ALA A 537 41.54 1.36 48.97
CA ALA A 537 42.41 1.33 50.15
C ALA A 537 43.67 0.47 49.98
N LEU A 538 43.69 -0.49 49.05
CA LEU A 538 44.83 -1.38 48.80
C LEU A 538 45.91 -0.72 47.94
N SER A 539 45.58 0.34 47.20
CA SER A 539 46.45 0.93 46.17
C SER A 539 47.07 -0.12 45.22
N ALA A 540 46.30 -1.18 44.92
CA ALA A 540 46.79 -2.31 44.13
C ALA A 540 46.96 -1.89 42.67
N SER A 541 48.17 -1.92 42.16
CA SER A 541 48.52 -1.60 40.76
C SER A 541 48.60 -2.86 39.90
N TRP A 542 48.21 -2.76 38.64
CA TRP A 542 48.37 -3.83 37.65
C TRP A 542 49.79 -3.83 37.12
N SER A 543 50.50 -4.97 37.28
CA SER A 543 51.76 -5.21 36.59
C SER A 543 51.53 -6.18 35.44
N SER A 544 51.61 -5.64 34.23
CA SER A 544 51.42 -6.34 32.96
C SER A 544 52.71 -7.01 32.51
N THR A 545 52.60 -8.28 32.17
CA THR A 545 53.73 -9.14 31.80
C THR A 545 53.71 -9.50 30.32
N THR A 546 52.59 -10.06 29.83
CA THR A 546 52.42 -10.37 28.41
C THR A 546 51.11 -9.85 27.89
N VAL A 547 51.13 -9.24 26.71
CA VAL A 547 49.93 -8.70 26.04
C VAL A 547 49.63 -9.52 24.79
N GLY A 548 48.39 -9.92 24.63
CA GLY A 548 47.83 -10.50 23.41
C GLY A 548 46.56 -9.78 22.97
N THR A 549 45.89 -10.30 21.95
CA THR A 549 44.58 -9.77 21.50
C THR A 549 43.52 -10.10 22.55
N ASN A 550 42.89 -9.08 23.14
CA ASN A 550 41.89 -9.21 24.22
C ASN A 550 42.37 -10.12 25.37
N THR A 551 43.67 -10.06 25.67
CA THR A 551 44.22 -10.78 26.81
C THR A 551 45.47 -10.11 27.35
N ASN A 552 45.57 -10.03 28.68
CA ASN A 552 46.72 -9.48 29.37
C ASN A 552 47.07 -10.39 30.55
N THR A 553 48.29 -10.92 30.58
CA THR A 553 48.76 -11.67 31.76
C THR A 553 49.62 -10.77 32.63
N GLY A 554 49.47 -10.93 33.94
CA GLY A 554 50.15 -10.09 34.93
C GLY A 554 49.86 -10.54 36.36
N TYR A 555 50.07 -9.63 37.31
CA TYR A 555 49.69 -9.78 38.71
C TYR A 555 49.38 -8.42 39.34
N PHE A 556 48.64 -8.43 40.44
CA PHE A 556 48.39 -7.21 41.22
C PHE A 556 49.54 -6.96 42.18
N ASN A 557 50.01 -5.73 42.24
CA ASN A 557 51.18 -5.34 43.04
C ASN A 557 50.87 -4.09 43.88
N ALA A 558 51.23 -4.13 45.15
CA ALA A 558 51.27 -2.93 46.00
C ALA A 558 52.69 -2.77 46.58
N ALA A 559 52.93 -3.27 47.79
CA ALA A 559 54.28 -3.40 48.36
C ALA A 559 54.96 -4.74 48.02
N GLY A 560 54.38 -5.49 47.08
CA GLY A 560 54.72 -6.84 46.63
C GLY A 560 53.51 -7.49 45.92
N PRO A 561 53.71 -8.62 45.22
CA PRO A 561 52.62 -9.35 44.56
C PRO A 561 51.51 -9.77 45.53
N LEU A 562 50.25 -9.55 45.15
CA LEU A 562 49.08 -9.77 46.00
C LEU A 562 48.33 -11.07 45.64
N THR A 563 47.92 -11.81 46.67
CA THR A 563 47.11 -13.02 46.50
C THR A 563 45.64 -12.70 46.23
N LEU A 564 44.99 -13.53 45.42
CA LEU A 564 43.60 -13.39 44.97
C LEU A 564 42.71 -14.54 45.44
N GLY A 565 41.39 -14.33 45.38
CA GLY A 565 40.40 -15.37 45.68
C GLY A 565 40.48 -15.87 47.11
N ASP A 566 40.29 -17.17 47.31
CA ASP A 566 40.24 -17.78 48.66
C ASP A 566 41.56 -17.64 49.46
N TYR A 567 42.65 -17.26 48.81
CA TYR A 567 43.96 -17.00 49.44
C TYR A 567 44.13 -15.55 49.91
N SER A 568 43.18 -14.66 49.64
CA SER A 568 43.22 -13.25 50.04
C SER A 568 42.33 -13.00 51.26
N THR A 569 42.80 -12.16 52.18
CA THR A 569 42.00 -11.67 53.33
C THR A 569 41.39 -10.30 53.08
N SER A 570 41.83 -9.61 52.03
CA SER A 570 41.29 -8.32 51.59
C SER A 570 40.07 -8.50 50.70
N ASN A 571 39.48 -7.40 50.21
CA ASN A 571 38.42 -7.46 49.21
C ASN A 571 38.85 -8.10 47.87
N LEU A 572 40.15 -8.35 47.66
CA LEU A 572 40.63 -9.23 46.58
C LEU A 572 40.18 -10.70 46.76
N LYS A 573 39.55 -11.07 47.88
CA LYS A 573 38.87 -12.37 48.02
C LYS A 573 37.74 -12.58 47.02
N TYR A 574 37.14 -11.48 46.56
CA TYR A 574 36.11 -11.49 45.52
C TYR A 574 36.70 -11.49 44.10
N ALA A 575 38.01 -11.30 43.93
CA ALA A 575 38.72 -11.35 42.65
C ALA A 575 38.99 -12.80 42.23
N LYS A 576 37.92 -13.57 42.02
CA LYS A 576 37.95 -14.95 41.53
C LYS A 576 37.88 -14.98 40.00
N VAL A 577 38.07 -16.16 39.40
CA VAL A 577 37.82 -16.34 37.95
C VAL A 577 36.36 -15.97 37.66
N GLY A 578 36.16 -15.09 36.68
CA GLY A 578 34.85 -14.51 36.32
C GLY A 578 34.52 -13.17 37.00
N ALA A 579 35.32 -12.71 37.97
CA ALA A 579 35.13 -11.41 38.61
C ALA A 579 35.54 -10.27 37.68
N LEU A 580 34.86 -9.12 37.80
CA LEU A 580 35.07 -7.94 36.95
C LEU A 580 35.73 -6.83 37.77
N ILE A 581 36.93 -6.38 37.39
CA ILE A 581 37.73 -5.42 38.15
C ILE A 581 37.74 -4.07 37.45
N LYS A 582 37.53 -3.01 38.24
CA LYS A 582 37.59 -1.62 37.83
C LYS A 582 38.99 -1.06 38.00
N PHE A 583 39.53 -0.50 36.93
CA PHE A 583 40.81 0.18 36.91
C PHE A 583 40.63 1.67 36.74
N THR A 584 41.36 2.43 37.55
CA THR A 584 41.51 3.89 37.43
C THR A 584 42.95 4.23 37.10
N SER A 585 43.16 5.39 36.49
CA SER A 585 44.50 5.86 36.19
C SER A 585 45.29 6.09 37.49
N PRO A 586 46.60 5.80 37.53
CA PRO A 586 47.45 6.13 38.67
C PRO A 586 47.67 7.65 38.85
N ASP A 587 47.34 8.44 37.83
CA ASP A 587 47.50 9.90 37.79
C ASP A 587 46.29 10.55 37.09
N THR A 588 46.48 11.67 36.40
CA THR A 588 45.42 12.40 35.69
C THR A 588 45.18 11.93 34.25
N ARG A 589 45.85 10.88 33.77
CA ARG A 589 45.65 10.32 32.42
C ARG A 589 44.34 9.54 32.30
N GLU A 590 43.92 9.27 31.07
CA GLU A 590 42.68 8.54 30.74
C GLU A 590 42.99 7.28 29.92
N PHE A 591 42.07 6.31 29.90
CA PHE A 591 42.20 5.06 29.15
C PHE A 591 41.71 5.22 27.71
N LEU A 592 42.54 4.82 26.74
CA LEU A 592 42.16 4.72 25.34
C LEU A 592 42.94 3.59 24.65
N ASN A 593 42.24 2.61 24.05
CA ASN A 593 42.81 1.50 23.31
C ASN A 593 43.96 0.76 24.05
N GLY A 594 43.72 0.41 25.33
CA GLY A 594 44.69 -0.31 26.17
C GLY A 594 45.93 0.50 26.56
N LYS A 595 45.88 1.83 26.47
CA LYS A 595 46.96 2.75 26.87
C LYS A 595 46.42 3.91 27.71
N LEU A 596 47.31 4.51 28.52
CA LEU A 596 47.04 5.76 29.22
C LEU A 596 47.42 6.96 28.36
N VAL A 597 46.46 7.84 28.07
CA VAL A 597 46.60 9.06 27.26
C VAL A 597 46.39 10.31 28.11
N THR A 598 46.81 11.47 27.60
CA THR A 598 46.65 12.75 28.31
C THR A 598 45.16 13.08 28.54
N LEU A 599 44.84 13.66 29.70
CA LEU A 599 43.50 14.13 30.07
C LEU A 599 42.85 14.97 28.95
N GLY A 600 41.58 14.71 28.66
CA GLY A 600 40.81 15.43 27.65
C GLY A 600 41.09 14.98 26.21
N THR A 601 41.78 13.86 26.03
CA THR A 601 41.90 13.22 24.72
C THR A 601 40.51 12.71 24.30
N ASP A 602 40.09 13.02 23.07
CA ASP A 602 38.75 12.64 22.62
C ASP A 602 38.53 11.12 22.69
N LEU A 603 37.36 10.70 23.16
CA LEU A 603 36.95 9.31 23.40
C LEU A 603 37.71 8.56 24.50
N ALA A 604 38.64 9.21 25.21
CA ALA A 604 39.31 8.59 26.33
C ALA A 604 38.36 8.49 27.53
N ALA A 605 38.40 7.34 28.21
CA ALA A 605 37.56 7.04 29.36
C ALA A 605 38.34 7.24 30.67
N ASP A 606 37.65 7.63 31.73
CA ASP A 606 38.21 7.82 33.07
C ASP A 606 38.51 6.50 33.80
N ARG A 607 37.94 5.38 33.31
CA ARG A 607 38.04 4.04 33.89
C ARG A 607 38.09 2.97 32.80
N ALA A 608 38.64 1.82 33.14
CA ALA A 608 38.56 0.59 32.35
C ALA A 608 38.09 -0.56 33.22
N TRP A 609 37.46 -1.56 32.63
CA TRP A 609 37.05 -2.79 33.32
C TRP A 609 37.63 -4.00 32.63
N ALA A 610 38.04 -5.01 33.40
CA ALA A 610 38.47 -6.28 32.85
C ALA A 610 38.04 -7.45 33.74
N LYS A 611 37.62 -8.54 33.10
CA LYS A 611 37.27 -9.81 33.75
C LYS A 611 38.54 -10.63 33.96
N ILE A 612 38.66 -11.26 35.13
CA ILE A 612 39.66 -12.31 35.38
C ILE A 612 39.23 -13.58 34.64
N SER A 613 40.01 -13.99 33.64
CA SER A 613 39.75 -15.20 32.85
C SER A 613 40.47 -16.44 33.40
N ALA A 614 41.62 -16.26 34.05
CA ALA A 614 42.33 -17.34 34.72
C ALA A 614 43.16 -16.81 35.90
N VAL A 615 43.32 -17.65 36.93
CA VAL A 615 44.25 -17.45 38.04
C VAL A 615 45.01 -18.75 38.24
N VAL A 616 46.35 -18.67 38.25
CA VAL A 616 47.26 -19.78 38.52
C VAL A 616 47.80 -19.64 39.94
N LEU A 617 47.83 -20.75 40.68
CA LEU A 617 48.19 -20.78 42.11
C LEU A 617 47.34 -19.80 42.94
N ASP A 618 47.99 -18.84 43.61
CA ASP A 618 47.39 -17.81 44.47
C ASP A 618 47.23 -16.46 43.76
N GLY A 619 47.55 -16.38 42.45
CA GLY A 619 47.59 -15.12 41.69
C GLY A 619 48.83 -14.26 41.92
N ALA A 620 49.78 -14.71 42.74
CA ALA A 620 51.01 -14.00 43.08
C ALA A 620 52.29 -14.84 42.85
N ASN A 621 52.14 -16.10 42.39
CA ASN A 621 53.22 -17.09 42.34
C ASN A 621 53.95 -17.19 43.70
N GLN A 622 53.20 -17.29 44.81
CA GLN A 622 53.75 -17.30 46.18
C GLN A 622 54.56 -16.05 46.56
N GLY A 623 54.29 -14.91 45.92
CA GLY A 623 54.95 -13.63 46.19
C GLY A 623 56.12 -13.29 45.25
N GLU A 624 56.46 -14.14 44.30
CA GLU A 624 57.52 -13.90 43.30
C GLU A 624 57.02 -13.14 42.05
N GLY A 625 55.70 -13.02 41.87
CA GLY A 625 55.09 -12.31 40.74
C GLY A 625 54.91 -13.22 39.53
N ASN A 626 55.78 -13.10 38.52
CA ASN A 626 55.66 -13.86 37.28
C ASN A 626 56.00 -15.35 37.45
N LEU A 627 55.42 -16.19 36.59
CA LEU A 627 55.73 -17.61 36.49
C LEU A 627 57.10 -17.83 35.81
N GLU A 628 57.69 -19.01 35.97
CA GLU A 628 59.01 -19.36 35.41
C GLU A 628 59.07 -19.26 33.87
N ASN A 629 57.92 -19.40 33.19
CA ASN A 629 57.80 -19.28 31.73
C ASN A 629 57.70 -17.81 31.25
N GLY A 630 57.74 -16.84 32.16
CA GLY A 630 57.62 -15.41 31.86
C GLY A 630 56.20 -14.92 31.64
N GLN A 631 55.16 -15.73 31.91
CA GLN A 631 53.76 -15.28 31.94
C GLN A 631 53.36 -14.82 33.35
N GLY A 632 52.42 -13.89 33.45
CA GLY A 632 51.82 -13.54 34.74
C GLY A 632 50.84 -14.61 35.24
N PRO A 633 50.70 -14.80 36.56
CA PRO A 633 49.79 -15.80 37.14
C PRO A 633 48.29 -15.44 37.00
N VAL A 634 47.95 -14.18 36.68
CA VAL A 634 46.59 -13.71 36.44
C VAL A 634 46.42 -13.36 34.98
N THR A 635 45.32 -13.81 34.37
CA THR A 635 44.94 -13.45 33.00
C THR A 635 43.67 -12.60 33.03
N LEU A 636 43.72 -11.44 32.38
CA LEU A 636 42.58 -10.57 32.10
C LEU A 636 42.09 -10.75 30.67
N ASN A 637 40.80 -10.50 30.42
CA ASN A 637 40.19 -10.54 29.08
C ASN A 637 40.34 -9.21 28.30
N ASP A 638 41.04 -8.22 28.84
CA ASP A 638 41.32 -6.97 28.14
C ASP A 638 42.72 -6.46 28.48
N VAL A 639 43.26 -5.59 27.63
CA VAL A 639 44.58 -4.99 27.76
C VAL A 639 44.53 -3.81 28.73
N ILE A 640 44.94 -4.07 29.97
CA ILE A 640 45.11 -3.02 30.98
C ILE A 640 46.55 -2.49 30.98
N PRO A 641 46.76 -1.16 30.89
CA PRO A 641 48.08 -0.54 30.96
C PRO A 641 48.84 -0.84 32.25
N GLU A 642 50.17 -0.87 32.16
CA GLU A 642 51.05 -0.93 33.33
C GLU A 642 50.74 0.19 34.34
N ASN A 643 50.74 -0.15 35.63
CA ASN A 643 50.45 0.73 36.76
C ASN A 643 48.99 1.22 36.88
N ALA A 644 48.04 0.71 36.09
CA ALA A 644 46.63 1.01 36.33
C ALA A 644 46.21 0.52 37.72
N VAL A 645 45.45 1.33 38.46
CA VAL A 645 45.11 1.05 39.87
C VAL A 645 43.75 0.36 39.95
N ALA A 646 43.70 -0.81 40.58
CA ALA A 646 42.45 -1.50 40.89
C ALA A 646 41.68 -0.72 41.97
N SER A 647 40.50 -0.24 41.63
CA SER A 647 39.67 0.62 42.48
C SER A 647 38.47 -0.11 43.07
N ALA A 648 37.91 -1.09 42.34
CA ALA A 648 36.76 -1.85 42.80
C ALA A 648 36.65 -3.22 42.08
N VAL A 649 35.91 -4.15 42.65
CA VAL A 649 35.63 -5.47 42.05
C VAL A 649 34.16 -5.84 42.18
N TYR A 650 33.55 -6.30 41.08
CA TYR A 650 32.32 -7.08 41.13
C TYR A 650 32.67 -8.55 41.35
N PRO A 651 32.06 -9.21 42.36
CA PRO A 651 32.20 -10.66 42.53
C PRO A 651 31.76 -11.41 41.26
N THR A 652 32.26 -12.64 41.10
CA THR A 652 31.79 -13.54 40.02
C THR A 652 30.28 -13.76 40.15
N PHE A 653 29.58 -13.80 39.02
CA PHE A 653 28.16 -14.16 38.97
C PHE A 653 27.99 -15.51 38.27
N THR A 654 27.72 -16.55 39.04
CA THR A 654 27.55 -17.92 38.52
C THR A 654 26.14 -18.11 38.00
N THR A 655 25.97 -18.42 36.71
CA THR A 655 24.65 -18.60 36.08
C THR A 655 24.23 -20.07 35.93
N ILE A 656 25.01 -21.01 36.48
CA ILE A 656 24.79 -22.46 36.38
C ILE A 656 24.72 -23.04 37.79
N PHE A 657 23.75 -23.91 38.05
CA PHE A 657 23.65 -24.61 39.33
C PHE A 657 24.54 -25.86 39.34
N ASP A 658 25.18 -26.13 40.47
CA ASP A 658 25.93 -27.37 40.68
C ASP A 658 24.99 -28.59 40.77
N THR A 659 25.56 -29.79 40.60
CA THR A 659 24.79 -31.04 40.59
C THR A 659 24.12 -31.31 41.95
N ASP A 660 24.77 -30.91 43.04
CA ASP A 660 24.28 -31.15 44.40
C ASP A 660 23.07 -30.27 44.71
N LEU A 661 23.10 -28.97 44.36
CA LEU A 661 21.96 -28.07 44.46
C LEU A 661 20.81 -28.51 43.56
N LYS A 662 21.09 -28.96 42.32
CA LYS A 662 20.03 -29.50 41.45
C LYS A 662 19.33 -30.69 42.12
N THR A 663 20.09 -31.56 42.78
CA THR A 663 19.53 -32.71 43.49
C THR A 663 18.69 -32.26 44.70
N ASP A 664 19.20 -31.33 45.52
CA ASP A 664 18.47 -30.77 46.67
C ASP A 664 17.15 -30.08 46.24
N ILE A 665 17.19 -29.28 45.16
CA ILE A 665 15.98 -28.66 44.58
C ILE A 665 14.99 -29.74 44.12
N ILE A 666 15.44 -30.80 43.46
CA ILE A 666 14.56 -31.89 43.00
C ILE A 666 13.90 -32.60 44.19
N ASP A 667 14.67 -32.93 45.24
CA ASP A 667 14.16 -33.59 46.44
C ASP A 667 13.11 -32.74 47.17
N ARG A 668 13.31 -31.43 47.24
CA ARG A 668 12.36 -30.48 47.83
C ARG A 668 11.09 -30.33 47.00
N ILE A 669 11.24 -30.22 45.68
CA ILE A 669 10.10 -30.12 44.77
C ILE A 669 9.24 -31.37 44.87
N GLU A 670 9.85 -32.57 44.86
CA GLU A 670 9.14 -33.85 45.01
C GLU A 670 8.42 -33.98 46.37
N SER A 671 9.00 -33.39 47.42
CA SER A 671 8.43 -33.36 48.77
C SER A 671 7.36 -32.28 48.97
N TYR A 672 7.02 -31.51 47.93
CA TYR A 672 6.08 -30.37 48.02
C TYR A 672 6.50 -29.31 49.07
N GLU A 673 7.82 -29.08 49.23
CA GLU A 673 8.35 -28.06 50.14
C GLU A 673 8.42 -26.67 49.49
N GLU A 674 8.14 -25.63 50.28
CA GLU A 674 8.41 -24.25 49.90
C GLU A 674 9.86 -23.87 50.23
N PHE A 675 10.51 -23.13 49.35
CA PHE A 675 11.89 -22.69 49.55
C PHE A 675 12.25 -21.51 48.64
N GLY A 676 13.31 -20.80 49.00
CA GLY A 676 13.93 -19.76 48.19
C GLY A 676 15.30 -20.20 47.67
N LEU A 677 15.75 -19.61 46.55
CA LEU A 677 17.14 -19.69 46.09
C LEU A 677 17.81 -18.33 46.26
N ARG A 678 18.94 -18.30 46.97
CA ARG A 678 19.79 -17.11 47.14
C ARG A 678 21.15 -17.31 46.50
N TYR A 679 21.79 -16.20 46.14
CA TYR A 679 23.17 -16.20 45.68
C TYR A 679 24.12 -15.81 46.81
N ASP A 680 25.13 -16.64 47.04
CA ASP A 680 26.21 -16.41 47.99
C ASP A 680 27.43 -15.84 47.24
N GLU A 681 27.71 -14.55 47.43
CA GLU A 681 28.79 -13.87 46.72
C GLU A 681 30.19 -14.27 47.19
N GLU A 682 30.34 -14.77 48.41
CA GLU A 682 31.63 -15.17 48.97
C GLU A 682 32.05 -16.54 48.44
N GLU A 683 31.13 -17.51 48.45
CA GLU A 683 31.36 -18.82 47.84
C GLU A 683 31.17 -18.81 46.31
N SER A 684 30.57 -17.75 45.76
CA SER A 684 30.15 -17.66 44.36
C SER A 684 29.19 -18.80 43.95
N ALA A 685 28.34 -19.23 44.89
CA ALA A 685 27.48 -20.41 44.76
C ALA A 685 26.02 -20.09 45.10
N TRP A 686 25.10 -20.88 44.54
CA TRP A 686 23.69 -20.78 44.85
C TRP A 686 23.35 -21.65 46.07
N LYS A 687 22.49 -21.14 46.96
CA LYS A 687 22.09 -21.83 48.20
C LYS A 687 20.57 -21.79 48.37
N VAL A 688 20.04 -22.80 49.05
CA VAL A 688 18.63 -22.87 49.41
C VAL A 688 18.37 -22.12 50.71
N ILE A 689 17.29 -21.34 50.73
CA ILE A 689 16.65 -20.82 51.94
C ILE A 689 15.46 -21.71 52.24
N THR A 690 15.47 -22.38 53.39
CA THR A 690 14.35 -23.22 53.82
C THR A 690 13.13 -22.39 54.18
N ALA A 691 11.92 -22.96 54.07
CA ALA A 691 10.66 -22.28 54.37
C ALA A 691 10.66 -21.49 55.70
N VAL A 692 11.26 -22.06 56.75
CA VAL A 692 11.30 -21.47 58.11
C VAL A 692 12.21 -20.26 58.26
N ASN A 693 13.09 -20.01 57.29
CA ASN A 693 13.98 -18.85 57.26
C ASN A 693 13.58 -17.84 56.18
N LEU A 694 12.76 -18.24 55.22
CA LEU A 694 12.35 -17.44 54.07
C LEU A 694 11.46 -16.27 54.50
N SER A 695 11.85 -15.05 54.14
CA SER A 695 11.09 -13.87 54.51
C SER A 695 9.74 -13.75 53.78
N ASN A 696 8.81 -13.12 54.48
CA ASN A 696 7.52 -12.68 53.94
C ASN A 696 7.58 -11.26 53.34
N HIS A 697 8.69 -10.54 53.52
CA HIS A 697 8.88 -9.25 52.84
C HIS A 697 9.04 -9.45 51.33
N SER A 698 8.44 -8.54 50.56
CA SER A 698 8.55 -8.48 49.10
C SER A 698 9.87 -7.87 48.64
N ASP A 699 10.52 -7.05 49.45
CA ASP A 699 11.73 -6.32 49.07
C ASP A 699 12.98 -7.16 49.27
N PHE A 700 13.97 -6.93 48.42
CA PHE A 700 15.24 -7.65 48.48
C PHE A 700 16.15 -6.98 49.50
N SER A 701 16.71 -7.76 50.43
CA SER A 701 17.75 -7.31 51.36
C SER A 701 18.80 -8.40 51.58
N LEU A 702 20.05 -7.97 51.81
CA LEU A 702 21.18 -8.81 52.18
C LEU A 702 21.45 -8.82 53.70
N ASP A 703 20.70 -8.06 54.51
CA ASP A 703 21.00 -7.85 55.93
C ASP A 703 20.97 -9.15 56.76
N TYR A 704 20.08 -10.08 56.41
CA TYR A 704 19.91 -11.38 57.05
C TYR A 704 20.19 -12.54 56.09
N THR A 705 21.04 -12.32 55.08
CA THR A 705 21.40 -13.36 54.10
C THR A 705 22.03 -14.58 54.79
N GLY A 706 21.49 -15.77 54.52
CA GLY A 706 21.97 -17.02 55.10
C GLY A 706 21.60 -17.24 56.57
N ASP A 707 20.62 -16.51 57.09
CA ASP A 707 20.13 -16.71 58.45
C ASP A 707 19.53 -18.11 58.63
N ILE A 708 19.84 -18.73 59.78
CA ILE A 708 19.38 -20.07 60.18
C ILE A 708 18.58 -20.04 61.49
N SER A 709 18.18 -18.86 61.94
CA SER A 709 17.54 -18.64 63.24
C SER A 709 16.06 -19.03 63.29
N GLN A 710 15.47 -19.42 62.16
CA GLN A 710 14.07 -19.83 61.98
C GLN A 710 13.04 -18.73 62.27
N ASN A 711 13.40 -17.47 61.98
CA ASN A 711 12.57 -16.29 62.25
C ASN A 711 11.99 -15.63 60.98
N ASN A 712 12.03 -16.28 59.82
CA ASN A 712 11.57 -15.73 58.53
C ASN A 712 12.21 -14.38 58.16
N LEU A 713 13.53 -14.25 58.37
CA LEU A 713 14.25 -12.98 58.18
C LEU A 713 14.97 -12.89 56.82
N ASP A 714 15.24 -14.01 56.13
CA ASP A 714 16.06 -13.99 54.92
C ASP A 714 15.25 -13.59 53.68
N ALA A 715 15.43 -12.33 53.25
CA ALA A 715 14.81 -11.73 52.07
C ALA A 715 15.72 -11.74 50.82
N SER A 716 16.87 -12.46 50.87
CA SER A 716 17.88 -12.49 49.80
C SER A 716 17.55 -13.44 48.64
N TRP A 717 16.31 -13.94 48.58
CA TRP A 717 15.88 -14.87 47.53
C TRP A 717 15.76 -14.16 46.17
N TRP A 718 16.24 -14.85 45.13
CA TRP A 718 16.07 -14.50 43.73
C TRP A 718 14.90 -15.24 43.09
N PHE A 719 14.74 -16.51 43.45
CA PHE A 719 13.61 -17.35 43.09
C PHE A 719 12.91 -17.83 44.36
N LYS A 720 11.59 -17.70 44.42
CA LYS A 720 10.76 -18.17 45.52
C LYS A 720 9.76 -19.18 45.00
N PHE A 721 9.89 -20.42 45.47
CA PHE A 721 9.04 -21.56 45.13
C PHE A 721 7.97 -21.70 46.21
N THR A 722 6.71 -21.59 45.79
CA THR A 722 5.52 -21.75 46.64
C THR A 722 4.61 -22.81 46.03
N THR A 723 3.88 -23.57 46.83
CA THR A 723 3.01 -24.64 46.32
C THR A 723 1.70 -24.75 47.09
N ASP A 724 0.64 -25.10 46.37
CA ASP A 724 -0.68 -25.42 46.94
C ASP A 724 -0.88 -26.94 47.14
N GLY A 725 0.19 -27.74 46.97
CA GLY A 725 0.16 -29.20 47.03
C GLY A 725 -0.12 -29.91 45.69
N SER A 726 -0.33 -29.16 44.60
CA SER A 726 -0.43 -29.71 43.24
C SER A 726 0.35 -28.93 42.21
N VAL A 727 0.45 -27.61 42.35
CA VAL A 727 1.10 -26.69 41.41
C VAL A 727 2.20 -25.94 42.15
N TYR A 728 3.35 -25.75 41.49
CA TYR A 728 4.37 -24.83 41.96
C TYR A 728 4.22 -23.49 41.25
N THR A 729 4.24 -22.42 42.04
CA THR A 729 4.37 -21.04 41.56
C THR A 729 5.77 -20.53 41.92
N VAL A 730 6.53 -20.17 40.89
CA VAL A 730 7.88 -19.60 41.03
C VAL A 730 7.82 -18.12 40.74
N ASN A 731 8.06 -17.32 41.77
CA ASN A 731 8.30 -15.90 41.61
C ASN A 731 9.81 -15.66 41.47
N TYR A 732 10.21 -14.77 40.57
CA TYR A 732 11.61 -14.40 40.44
C TYR A 732 11.79 -12.90 40.30
N ARG A 733 12.95 -12.40 40.70
CA ARG A 733 13.27 -10.97 40.61
C ARG A 733 13.93 -10.63 39.28
N ALA A 734 13.52 -9.52 38.68
CA ALA A 734 14.09 -8.99 37.45
C ALA A 734 14.27 -7.48 37.55
N LEU A 735 15.41 -6.97 37.09
CA LEU A 735 15.63 -5.53 36.93
C LEU A 735 15.73 -5.22 35.44
N ASN A 736 14.83 -4.41 34.88
CA ASN A 736 14.92 -3.97 33.49
C ASN A 736 15.41 -2.52 33.46
N TYR A 737 16.37 -2.22 32.57
CA TYR A 737 16.59 -0.84 32.12
C TYR A 737 15.75 -0.59 30.87
N ILE A 738 15.03 0.53 30.86
CA ILE A 738 14.15 0.92 29.77
C ILE A 738 14.62 2.25 29.23
N PHE A 739 14.73 2.32 27.91
CA PHE A 739 14.96 3.55 27.18
C PHE A 739 13.70 3.88 26.38
N GLU A 740 13.13 5.06 26.61
CA GLU A 740 11.94 5.56 25.95
C GLU A 740 12.26 6.89 25.25
N SER A 741 11.61 7.15 24.11
CA SER A 741 11.58 8.46 23.47
C SER A 741 10.18 9.03 23.60
N LYS A 742 10.08 10.27 24.08
CA LYS A 742 8.80 10.93 24.37
C LYS A 742 7.97 11.10 23.08
N LYS A 743 8.61 11.41 21.96
CA LYS A 743 7.99 11.73 20.67
C LYS A 743 8.90 11.50 19.45
N ASP A 744 10.19 11.75 19.55
CA ASP A 744 11.05 12.00 18.37
C ASP A 744 11.61 10.72 17.74
N ASN A 745 11.64 9.61 18.47
CA ASN A 745 12.07 8.31 17.96
C ASN A 745 11.07 7.20 18.29
N LYS A 746 11.00 6.22 17.39
CA LYS A 746 10.37 4.92 17.65
C LYS A 746 11.40 3.83 17.38
N PHE A 747 11.48 2.88 18.28
CA PHE A 747 12.42 1.78 18.22
C PHE A 747 11.80 0.59 17.50
N TYR A 748 12.65 -0.10 16.75
CA TYR A 748 12.36 -1.40 16.19
C TYR A 748 13.47 -2.36 16.63
N PHE A 749 13.09 -3.57 17.04
CA PHE A 749 14.06 -4.58 17.47
C PHE A 749 13.45 -5.96 17.27
N ASP A 750 14.22 -6.85 16.64
CA ASP A 750 13.90 -8.26 16.54
C ASP A 750 14.89 -9.07 17.37
N LYS A 751 14.37 -9.80 18.37
CA LYS A 751 15.19 -10.64 19.27
C LYS A 751 15.75 -11.89 18.56
N THR A 752 15.16 -12.29 17.44
CA THR A 752 15.50 -13.54 16.73
C THR A 752 16.62 -13.37 15.70
N ASP A 753 16.78 -12.16 15.16
CA ASP A 753 17.78 -11.87 14.14
C ASP A 753 19.11 -11.45 14.78
N ARG A 754 20.19 -12.18 14.43
CA ARG A 754 21.57 -11.79 14.72
C ARG A 754 22.24 -11.34 13.43
N VAL A 755 22.68 -10.09 13.38
CA VAL A 755 23.36 -9.53 12.21
C VAL A 755 24.86 -9.74 12.35
N TYR A 756 25.48 -10.32 11.31
CA TYR A 756 26.91 -10.57 11.25
C TYR A 756 27.53 -9.69 10.18
N ASP A 757 28.57 -8.92 10.54
CA ASP A 757 29.35 -8.13 9.59
C ASP A 757 30.58 -8.93 9.14
N TYR A 758 30.56 -9.34 7.87
CA TYR A 758 31.62 -10.16 7.27
C TYR A 758 32.95 -9.41 7.06
N ILE A 759 32.97 -8.07 7.13
CA ILE A 759 34.18 -7.27 6.98
C ILE A 759 34.93 -7.21 8.31
N THR A 760 34.20 -6.97 9.41
CA THR A 760 34.78 -6.89 10.77
C THR A 760 34.89 -8.26 11.44
N GLY A 761 34.14 -9.26 10.96
CA GLY A 761 34.12 -10.60 11.53
C GLY A 761 33.35 -10.69 12.87
N THR A 762 32.56 -9.66 13.19
CA THR A 762 31.87 -9.51 14.49
C THR A 762 30.35 -9.48 14.32
N SER A 763 29.62 -9.80 15.39
CA SER A 763 28.17 -9.57 15.44
C SER A 763 27.91 -8.09 15.67
N VAL A 764 27.05 -7.49 14.85
CA VAL A 764 26.65 -6.09 15.01
C VAL A 764 25.32 -6.04 15.74
N LYS A 765 25.32 -5.34 16.88
CA LYS A 765 24.15 -5.19 17.75
C LYS A 765 23.48 -3.84 17.53
N ASP A 766 22.17 -3.81 17.75
CA ASP A 766 21.43 -2.56 17.83
C ASP A 766 21.78 -1.81 19.12
N ILE A 767 22.02 -0.51 19.00
CA ILE A 767 22.47 0.31 20.13
C ILE A 767 21.67 1.59 20.31
N VAL A 768 21.59 2.03 21.56
CA VAL A 768 21.24 3.40 21.94
C VAL A 768 22.51 4.05 22.48
N LYS A 769 23.08 4.98 21.74
CA LYS A 769 24.30 5.71 22.11
C LYS A 769 23.93 7.06 22.73
N VAL A 770 24.19 7.22 24.01
CA VAL A 770 24.12 8.52 24.69
C VAL A 770 25.32 9.36 24.27
N LEU A 771 25.06 10.58 23.80
CA LEU A 771 26.09 11.45 23.25
C LEU A 771 26.97 12.05 24.37
N LYS A 772 28.26 12.26 24.07
CA LYS A 772 29.24 12.85 25.00
C LYS A 772 28.91 14.28 25.46
N SER A 773 28.02 14.97 24.72
CA SER A 773 27.52 16.32 25.00
C SER A 773 26.58 16.38 26.20
N ASN A 774 25.94 15.27 26.55
CA ASN A 774 25.10 15.20 27.74
C ASN A 774 25.92 15.58 28.98
N THR A 775 25.33 16.39 29.84
CA THR A 775 25.99 16.84 31.07
C THR A 775 25.84 15.82 32.18
N VAL A 776 26.86 15.65 33.01
CA VAL A 776 26.74 14.94 34.29
C VAL A 776 25.94 15.81 35.26
N PRO A 777 24.84 15.32 35.86
CA PRO A 777 23.93 16.16 36.63
C PRO A 777 24.56 16.89 37.82
N SER A 778 25.55 16.29 38.49
CA SER A 778 26.23 16.87 39.65
C SER A 778 27.21 17.98 39.31
N THR A 779 27.91 17.89 38.17
CA THR A 779 29.00 18.81 37.80
C THR A 779 28.63 19.79 36.70
N GLY A 780 27.61 19.49 35.89
CA GLY A 780 27.23 20.25 34.71
C GLY A 780 28.23 20.14 33.55
N LEU A 781 29.31 19.38 33.69
CA LEU A 781 30.29 19.12 32.63
C LEU A 781 29.78 18.00 31.72
N GLY A 782 30.17 18.03 30.44
CA GLY A 782 29.86 16.92 29.52
C GLY A 782 30.47 15.61 30.01
N ILE A 783 29.81 14.48 29.73
CA ILE A 783 30.29 13.12 30.08
C ILE A 783 31.71 12.87 29.50
N GLY A 784 32.07 13.53 28.39
CA GLY A 784 33.42 13.50 27.82
C GLY A 784 33.61 12.40 26.77
N TYR A 785 32.90 11.28 26.88
CA TYR A 785 32.89 10.18 25.92
C TYR A 785 31.47 9.62 25.69
N PRO A 786 31.16 9.04 24.52
CA PRO A 786 29.85 8.46 24.26
C PRO A 786 29.63 7.17 25.05
N ILE A 787 28.40 6.96 25.53
CA ILE A 787 28.02 5.75 26.28
C ILE A 787 27.06 4.92 25.45
N ASN A 788 27.40 3.66 25.18
CA ASN A 788 26.55 2.75 24.42
C ASN A 788 25.70 1.88 25.36
N TRP A 789 24.43 1.74 25.02
CA TRP A 789 23.53 0.70 25.51
C TRP A 789 23.23 -0.27 24.38
N GLN A 790 23.21 -1.57 24.64
CA GLN A 790 22.67 -2.55 23.68
C GLN A 790 21.17 -2.72 23.88
N ILE A 791 20.42 -2.90 22.79
CA ILE A 791 19.00 -3.25 22.88
C ILE A 791 18.88 -4.75 23.11
N VAL A 792 18.11 -5.15 24.12
CA VAL A 792 18.00 -6.57 24.55
C VAL A 792 16.61 -7.16 24.29
N ASP A 793 15.55 -6.34 24.34
CA ASP A 793 14.19 -6.79 24.07
C ASP A 793 13.24 -5.62 23.78
N THR A 794 12.04 -5.93 23.30
CA THR A 794 10.92 -4.98 23.19
C THR A 794 10.10 -4.96 24.48
N VAL A 795 9.40 -3.85 24.73
CA VAL A 795 8.43 -3.78 25.83
C VAL A 795 7.06 -4.22 25.31
N LYS A 796 6.55 -5.31 25.89
CA LYS A 796 5.23 -5.87 25.59
C LYS A 796 4.26 -5.50 26.71
N GLU A 797 3.13 -4.93 26.32
CA GLU A 797 2.02 -4.62 27.22
C GLU A 797 1.19 -5.89 27.51
N ALA A 798 0.26 -5.82 28.47
CA ALA A 798 -0.54 -6.97 28.92
C ALA A 798 -1.42 -7.60 27.81
N ASP A 799 -1.75 -6.84 26.77
CA ASP A 799 -2.50 -7.28 25.59
C ASP A 799 -1.61 -7.90 24.49
N GLY A 800 -0.30 -7.97 24.71
CA GLY A 800 0.70 -8.41 23.73
C GLY A 800 1.12 -7.33 22.73
N TYR A 801 0.60 -6.10 22.84
CA TYR A 801 1.03 -4.98 22.02
C TYR A 801 2.48 -4.59 22.33
N GLN A 802 3.30 -4.38 21.29
CA GLN A 802 4.66 -3.87 21.44
C GLN A 802 4.63 -2.34 21.35
N ASP A 803 4.97 -1.67 22.45
CA ASP A 803 5.07 -0.21 22.46
C ASP A 803 6.41 0.23 21.87
N ASN A 804 6.39 0.63 20.60
CA ASN A 804 7.59 1.05 19.88
C ASN A 804 8.17 2.40 20.33
N ARG A 805 7.61 3.06 21.34
CA ARG A 805 8.24 4.24 21.96
C ARG A 805 9.35 3.87 22.94
N LYS A 806 9.37 2.62 23.41
CA LYS A 806 10.28 2.14 24.46
C LYS A 806 10.88 0.79 24.15
N VAL A 807 12.12 0.59 24.55
CA VAL A 807 12.85 -0.67 24.43
C VAL A 807 13.55 -1.01 25.73
N LYS A 808 13.75 -2.32 25.95
CA LYS A 808 14.61 -2.78 27.03
C LYS A 808 16.06 -2.69 26.56
N VAL A 809 16.88 -2.04 27.36
CA VAL A 809 18.31 -1.88 27.10
C VAL A 809 19.13 -2.62 28.14
N GLY A 810 20.37 -2.96 27.78
CA GLY A 810 21.34 -3.55 28.70
C GLY A 810 22.74 -3.03 28.49
N PHE A 811 23.60 -3.41 29.44
CA PHE A 811 25.01 -3.05 29.41
C PHE A 811 25.66 -3.54 28.13
N TYR A 812 26.39 -2.65 27.45
CA TYR A 812 27.03 -2.98 26.19
C TYR A 812 28.18 -3.98 26.40
N ASP A 813 28.27 -4.92 25.47
CA ASP A 813 29.25 -6.00 25.39
C ASP A 813 29.71 -6.02 23.93
N ASN A 814 30.89 -5.48 23.67
CA ASN A 814 31.38 -5.20 22.33
C ASN A 814 31.86 -6.46 21.57
N ASP A 815 32.35 -7.49 22.26
CA ASP A 815 32.87 -8.71 21.64
C ASP A 815 32.00 -9.96 21.85
N ASP A 816 30.83 -9.79 22.50
CA ASP A 816 29.83 -10.83 22.73
C ASP A 816 30.39 -12.03 23.54
N ASP A 817 31.43 -11.80 24.34
CA ASP A 817 32.05 -12.80 25.21
C ASP A 817 31.25 -13.04 26.51
N GLY A 818 30.13 -12.31 26.67
CA GLY A 818 29.26 -12.36 27.81
C GLY A 818 29.73 -11.49 28.98
N VAL A 819 30.73 -10.63 28.80
CA VAL A 819 31.23 -9.67 29.78
C VAL A 819 30.78 -8.27 29.42
N VAL A 820 30.46 -7.52 30.46
CA VAL A 820 30.10 -6.13 30.30
C VAL A 820 31.34 -5.25 30.27
N ASP A 821 31.45 -4.38 29.27
CA ASP A 821 32.57 -3.44 29.13
C ASP A 821 32.57 -2.37 30.24
N ASN A 822 31.39 -1.88 30.60
CA ASN A 822 31.24 -0.89 31.67
C ASN A 822 29.87 -1.05 32.39
N PRO A 823 29.85 -1.63 33.59
CA PRO A 823 28.62 -1.78 34.38
C PRO A 823 28.15 -0.45 35.03
N ASP A 824 28.98 0.60 35.06
CA ASP A 824 28.64 1.88 35.71
C ASP A 824 27.84 2.84 34.82
N ILE A 825 27.53 2.47 33.58
CA ILE A 825 26.96 3.41 32.58
C ILE A 825 25.65 4.08 33.03
N PHE A 826 24.81 3.38 33.80
CA PHE A 826 23.59 3.98 34.36
C PHE A 826 23.91 5.03 35.43
N ASP A 827 24.86 4.71 36.31
CA ASP A 827 25.25 5.60 37.40
C ASP A 827 25.97 6.85 36.89
N ILE A 828 26.70 6.74 35.77
CA ILE A 828 27.32 7.89 35.08
C ILE A 828 26.24 8.83 34.49
N ILE A 829 25.19 8.27 33.88
CA ILE A 829 24.15 9.06 33.20
C ILE A 829 23.17 9.70 34.21
N VAL A 830 22.77 8.94 35.23
CA VAL A 830 21.67 9.31 36.14
C VAL A 830 22.18 9.83 37.48
N GLU A 831 23.27 9.29 38.02
CA GLU A 831 23.75 9.49 39.40
C GLU A 831 22.65 9.27 40.45
N PRO A 832 22.07 8.06 40.54
CA PRO A 832 20.82 7.82 41.29
C PRO A 832 20.93 8.05 42.81
N ASN A 833 22.15 8.09 43.35
CA ASN A 833 22.40 8.29 44.78
C ASN A 833 22.80 9.75 45.13
N THR A 834 23.03 10.61 44.13
CA THR A 834 23.42 12.01 44.32
C THR A 834 22.19 12.90 44.10
N ASN A 835 21.78 13.69 45.10
CA ASN A 835 20.57 14.53 45.02
C ASN A 835 19.33 13.74 44.56
N VAL A 836 19.01 12.68 45.30
CA VAL A 836 18.02 11.63 44.96
C VAL A 836 16.67 12.19 44.50
N SER A 837 16.18 13.28 45.11
CA SER A 837 14.90 13.90 44.76
C SER A 837 14.80 14.39 43.30
N THR A 838 15.93 14.58 42.61
CA THR A 838 15.98 15.01 41.20
C THR A 838 16.11 13.85 40.21
N LYS A 839 16.19 12.60 40.69
CA LYS A 839 16.58 11.42 39.90
C LYS A 839 15.40 10.52 39.56
N PHE A 840 14.23 11.12 39.40
CA PHE A 840 13.00 10.41 39.10
C PHE A 840 12.38 10.92 37.81
N VAL A 841 11.83 9.98 37.05
CA VAL A 841 10.96 10.24 35.90
C VAL A 841 9.56 9.73 36.24
N PHE A 842 8.55 10.46 35.76
CA PHE A 842 7.17 10.21 36.12
C PHE A 842 6.36 9.86 34.89
N PHE A 843 5.32 9.06 35.09
CA PHE A 843 4.42 8.66 34.04
C PHE A 843 2.98 8.77 34.52
N GLU A 844 2.10 9.23 33.64
CA GLU A 844 0.66 9.30 33.90
C GLU A 844 -0.07 8.17 33.17
N LYS A 845 -1.09 7.65 33.85
CA LYS A 845 -2.01 6.65 33.34
C LYS A 845 -2.99 7.31 32.37
N TYR A 846 -3.22 6.68 31.23
CA TYR A 846 -4.22 7.10 30.25
C TYR A 846 -4.91 5.88 29.63
N LEU A 847 -6.14 6.07 29.14
CA LEU A 847 -6.88 5.05 28.40
C LEU A 847 -6.53 5.14 26.91
N GLY A 848 -6.04 4.05 26.34
CA GLY A 848 -5.82 3.92 24.90
C GLY A 848 -7.14 3.82 24.12
N TYR A 849 -7.05 3.85 22.77
CA TYR A 849 -8.20 3.68 21.86
C TYR A 849 -9.00 2.39 22.10
N ASN A 850 -8.36 1.37 22.68
CA ASN A 850 -8.93 0.07 23.02
C ASN A 850 -9.41 -0.03 24.48
N ASN A 851 -9.53 1.09 25.21
CA ASN A 851 -9.88 1.13 26.63
C ASN A 851 -8.90 0.35 27.55
N ILE A 852 -7.65 0.15 27.12
CA ILE A 852 -6.61 -0.45 27.95
C ILE A 852 -5.80 0.67 28.62
N GLU A 853 -5.56 0.53 29.92
CA GLU A 853 -4.74 1.45 30.70
C GLU A 853 -3.27 1.35 30.26
N ARG A 854 -2.66 2.49 29.95
CA ARG A 854 -1.27 2.63 29.53
C ARG A 854 -0.62 3.80 30.25
N TYR A 855 0.71 3.83 30.28
CA TYR A 855 1.47 4.93 30.85
C TYR A 855 2.16 5.75 29.77
N ARG A 856 2.23 7.07 29.96
CA ARG A 856 3.02 7.98 29.12
C ARG A 856 3.84 8.94 29.97
N PRO A 857 4.99 9.42 29.49
CA PRO A 857 5.85 10.33 30.26
C PRO A 857 5.10 11.59 30.69
N TYR A 858 5.26 11.96 31.96
CA TYR A 858 4.72 13.17 32.56
C TYR A 858 5.83 14.02 33.14
N ASP A 859 5.66 15.35 33.13
CA ASP A 859 6.72 16.26 33.50
C ASP A 859 7.04 16.19 35.00
N ALA A 860 8.31 16.01 35.33
CA ALA A 860 8.78 15.94 36.72
C ALA A 860 8.59 17.25 37.47
N THR A 861 8.51 18.39 36.77
CA THR A 861 8.27 19.71 37.37
C THR A 861 6.92 19.83 38.06
N ASN A 862 5.97 18.94 37.76
CA ASN A 862 4.66 18.90 38.41
C ASN A 862 4.69 18.20 39.78
N PHE A 863 5.83 17.60 40.18
CA PHE A 863 5.97 16.88 41.44
C PHE A 863 6.88 17.60 42.43
N ILE A 864 6.50 17.57 43.70
CA ILE A 864 7.39 17.85 44.83
C ILE A 864 7.90 16.51 45.35
N VAL A 865 9.22 16.31 45.31
CA VAL A 865 9.84 15.04 45.65
C VAL A 865 10.61 15.15 46.97
N THR A 866 10.25 14.36 47.96
CA THR A 866 10.87 14.32 49.28
C THR A 866 11.02 12.89 49.79
N GLN A 867 11.90 12.68 50.77
CA GLN A 867 12.13 11.32 51.30
C GLN A 867 10.91 10.82 52.06
N TYR A 868 10.48 11.58 53.07
CA TYR A 868 9.38 11.22 53.95
C TYR A 868 8.23 12.21 53.83
N GLU A 869 7.00 11.75 53.99
CA GLU A 869 5.82 12.62 54.11
C GLU A 869 5.96 13.63 55.26
N SER A 870 6.55 13.20 56.37
CA SER A 870 6.83 14.05 57.54
C SER A 870 7.75 15.25 57.26
N SER A 871 8.46 15.24 56.12
CA SER A 871 9.34 16.34 55.70
C SER A 871 8.57 17.52 55.08
N ILE A 872 7.29 17.34 54.76
CA ILE A 872 6.43 18.38 54.19
C ILE A 872 5.55 18.99 55.28
N VAL A 873 5.49 20.33 55.31
CA VAL A 873 4.51 21.06 56.11
C VAL A 873 3.38 21.51 55.18
N LEU A 874 2.22 20.89 55.31
CA LEU A 874 1.04 21.25 54.52
C LEU A 874 0.52 22.63 54.92
N SER A 875 0.24 23.47 53.93
CA SER A 875 -0.34 24.80 54.11
C SER A 875 -1.13 25.22 52.88
N GLU A 876 -1.91 26.31 52.96
CA GLU A 876 -2.70 26.86 51.85
C GLU A 876 -1.84 27.39 50.67
N THR A 877 -0.52 27.29 50.74
CA THR A 877 0.38 27.72 49.64
C THR A 877 0.42 26.74 48.47
N TYR A 878 -0.04 25.51 48.66
CA TYR A 878 -0.11 24.51 47.58
C TYR A 878 -1.44 24.60 46.84
N GLU A 879 -1.40 24.55 45.52
CA GLU A 879 -2.63 24.52 44.70
C GLU A 879 -3.33 23.16 44.84
N ASP A 880 -4.67 23.18 44.75
CA ASP A 880 -5.45 21.95 44.75
C ASP A 880 -4.99 21.03 43.61
N GLY A 881 -4.65 19.80 43.98
CA GLY A 881 -4.13 18.82 43.06
C GLY A 881 -2.63 18.80 42.81
N GLN A 882 -1.84 19.59 43.55
CA GLN A 882 -0.37 19.47 43.55
C GLN A 882 0.06 18.03 43.90
N LEU A 883 0.98 17.47 43.09
CA LEU A 883 1.47 16.11 43.27
C LEU A 883 2.74 16.08 44.14
N PHE A 884 2.81 15.09 45.01
CA PHE A 884 3.92 14.80 45.91
C PHE A 884 4.38 13.36 45.70
N TYR A 885 5.68 13.13 45.68
CA TYR A 885 6.25 11.80 45.64
C TYR A 885 7.18 11.60 46.84
N PHE A 886 6.89 10.55 47.61
CA PHE A 886 7.67 10.13 48.77
C PHE A 886 8.46 8.89 48.40
N TYR A 887 9.79 9.03 48.31
CA TYR A 887 10.65 7.99 47.74
C TYR A 887 11.28 7.04 48.78
N ASP A 888 10.98 7.23 50.07
CA ASP A 888 11.41 6.27 51.08
C ASP A 888 10.84 4.87 50.79
N VAL A 889 11.62 3.84 51.09
CA VAL A 889 11.30 2.46 50.72
C VAL A 889 10.04 1.96 51.44
N ASP A 890 9.76 2.48 52.63
CA ASP A 890 8.58 2.13 53.43
C ASP A 890 7.32 2.92 53.01
N GLU A 891 7.49 4.02 52.27
CA GLU A 891 6.38 4.87 51.79
C GLU A 891 6.10 4.64 50.29
N ASP A 892 7.10 4.82 49.41
CA ASP A 892 7.09 4.72 47.93
C ASP A 892 5.74 4.99 47.25
N VAL A 893 5.12 6.14 47.56
CA VAL A 893 3.78 6.51 47.07
C VAL A 893 3.73 7.91 46.50
N ILE A 894 2.81 8.09 45.53
CA ILE A 894 2.43 9.40 45.00
C ILE A 894 1.13 9.84 45.67
N LYS A 895 1.11 11.06 46.19
CA LYS A 895 -0.08 11.68 46.77
C LYS A 895 -0.43 13.00 46.09
N LYS A 896 -1.72 13.32 46.11
CA LYS A 896 -2.30 14.55 45.59
C LYS A 896 -2.78 15.41 46.76
N PHE A 897 -2.46 16.69 46.74
CA PHE A 897 -2.94 17.64 47.75
C PHE A 897 -4.42 17.98 47.53
N ASN A 898 -5.21 17.88 48.60
CA ASN A 898 -6.59 18.32 48.65
C ASN A 898 -6.66 19.64 49.44
N ALA A 899 -6.98 20.73 48.75
CA ALA A 899 -7.01 22.06 49.35
C ALA A 899 -8.19 22.28 50.32
N GLU A 900 -9.27 21.49 50.21
CA GLU A 900 -10.43 21.59 51.10
C GLU A 900 -10.17 21.01 52.50
N SER A 901 -9.46 19.87 52.56
CA SER A 901 -9.14 19.18 53.81
C SER A 901 -7.73 19.46 54.32
N ILE A 902 -6.85 20.08 53.51
CA ILE A 902 -5.42 20.28 53.78
C ILE A 902 -4.75 18.93 54.12
N THR A 903 -5.04 17.91 53.30
CA THR A 903 -4.48 16.55 53.44
C THR A 903 -3.92 16.06 52.11
N LEU A 904 -3.06 15.04 52.18
CA LEU A 904 -2.54 14.33 51.02
C LEU A 904 -3.32 13.03 50.81
N GLU A 905 -3.84 12.83 49.60
CA GLU A 905 -4.59 11.63 49.19
C GLU A 905 -3.73 10.80 48.23
N THR A 906 -3.57 9.50 48.51
CA THR A 906 -2.80 8.60 47.63
C THR A 906 -3.50 8.41 46.29
N THR A 907 -2.75 8.52 45.18
CA THR A 907 -3.24 8.25 43.82
C THR A 907 -2.45 7.12 43.15
N THR A 908 -3.12 6.38 42.26
CA THR A 908 -2.51 5.33 41.42
C THR A 908 -2.49 5.71 39.94
N ASP A 909 -2.84 6.95 39.62
CA ASP A 909 -2.85 7.47 38.25
C ASP A 909 -1.44 7.79 37.74
N TYR A 910 -0.45 7.84 38.64
CA TYR A 910 0.93 8.14 38.31
C TYR A 910 1.86 7.07 38.85
N ILE A 911 2.99 6.89 38.17
CA ILE A 911 4.11 6.06 38.64
C ILE A 911 5.42 6.84 38.55
N ALA A 912 6.31 6.61 39.51
CA ALA A 912 7.66 7.16 39.53
C ALA A 912 8.70 6.04 39.29
N ARG A 913 9.77 6.36 38.56
CA ARG A 913 10.90 5.45 38.35
C ARG A 913 12.22 6.21 38.51
N LYS A 914 13.24 5.58 39.10
CA LYS A 914 14.58 6.17 39.17
C LYS A 914 15.17 6.23 37.76
N GLY A 915 15.49 7.43 37.29
CA GLY A 915 15.91 7.68 35.92
C GLY A 915 16.17 9.14 35.61
N ARG A 916 16.39 9.42 34.32
CA ARG A 916 16.68 10.75 33.78
C ARG A 916 16.00 10.92 32.43
N SER A 917 15.42 12.10 32.20
CA SER A 917 14.83 12.54 30.92
C SER A 917 15.72 13.56 30.20
N ASN A 918 15.31 13.94 28.98
CA ASN A 918 15.99 14.93 28.12
C ASN A 918 17.44 14.52 27.81
N ILE A 919 17.64 13.25 27.49
CA ILE A 919 18.95 12.70 27.12
C ILE A 919 19.11 12.81 25.61
N GLU A 920 20.21 13.40 25.15
CA GLU A 920 20.61 13.38 23.74
C GLU A 920 21.17 12.01 23.37
N PHE A 921 20.56 11.34 22.41
CA PHE A 921 20.94 9.99 22.01
C PHE A 921 20.96 9.79 20.49
N LEU A 922 21.71 8.77 20.10
CA LEU A 922 21.77 8.21 18.76
C LEU A 922 21.30 6.76 18.82
N TYR A 923 20.13 6.48 18.28
CA TYR A 923 19.67 5.12 18.03
C TYR A 923 20.31 4.59 16.75
N LYS A 924 20.94 3.41 16.80
CA LYS A 924 21.40 2.68 15.63
C LYS A 924 20.75 1.32 15.52
N HIS A 925 20.16 1.05 14.36
CA HIS A 925 19.61 -0.26 14.01
C HIS A 925 20.36 -0.83 12.80
N THR A 926 20.75 -2.08 12.88
CA THR A 926 21.44 -2.82 11.82
C THR A 926 20.53 -3.95 11.37
N ALA A 927 20.17 -3.99 10.09
CA ALA A 927 19.24 -5.01 9.61
C ALA A 927 19.93 -6.21 8.95
N SER A 928 19.24 -7.34 8.95
CA SER A 928 19.70 -8.62 8.39
C SER A 928 19.72 -8.63 6.86
N GLN A 929 20.68 -9.35 6.26
CA GLN A 929 20.77 -9.51 4.80
C GLN A 929 19.72 -10.49 4.21
N ASN A 930 19.05 -11.29 5.04
CA ASN A 930 18.30 -12.48 4.59
C ASN A 930 16.78 -12.28 4.45
N THR A 931 16.23 -11.12 4.82
CA THR A 931 14.80 -10.83 4.68
C THR A 931 14.53 -10.02 3.40
N ARG A 932 14.20 -10.72 2.31
CA ARG A 932 13.68 -10.10 1.08
C ARG A 932 12.28 -9.54 1.32
N ILE A 933 12.18 -8.20 1.38
CA ILE A 933 10.92 -7.51 1.13
C ILE A 933 10.89 -7.17 -0.36
N ASP A 934 9.81 -7.57 -1.03
CA ASP A 934 9.46 -7.12 -2.38
C ASP A 934 9.56 -5.59 -2.42
N PRO A 935 10.36 -4.96 -3.31
CA PRO A 935 10.52 -3.50 -3.33
C PRO A 935 9.13 -2.85 -3.31
N ALA A 936 8.80 -2.22 -2.17
CA ALA A 936 7.47 -1.68 -1.94
C ALA A 936 7.08 -0.73 -3.07
N GLN A 937 5.82 -0.82 -3.48
CA GLN A 937 5.19 0.10 -4.45
C GLN A 937 5.49 1.54 -4.01
N THR A 938 6.38 2.20 -4.74
CA THR A 938 6.88 3.56 -4.46
C THR A 938 5.84 4.62 -4.73
N ASN A 939 4.91 4.40 -5.66
CA ASN A 939 3.78 5.31 -5.90
C ASN A 939 2.47 4.54 -5.91
N ILE A 940 1.45 5.07 -5.25
CA ILE A 940 0.08 4.58 -5.34
C ILE A 940 -0.71 5.54 -6.23
N ILE A 941 -0.99 5.09 -7.45
CA ILE A 941 -1.78 5.80 -8.44
C ILE A 941 -3.24 5.36 -8.32
N ASP A 942 -4.07 6.24 -7.76
CA ASP A 942 -5.52 6.08 -7.82
C ASP A 942 -6.01 6.42 -9.23
N LEU A 943 -6.61 5.44 -9.91
CA LEU A 943 -7.29 5.65 -11.19
C LEU A 943 -8.80 5.66 -10.96
N TYR A 944 -9.41 6.84 -11.10
CA TYR A 944 -10.86 7.00 -11.16
C TYR A 944 -11.32 6.75 -12.59
N ILE A 945 -12.14 5.73 -12.80
CA ILE A 945 -12.56 5.25 -14.11
C ILE A 945 -14.07 5.38 -14.26
N LEU A 946 -14.50 6.07 -15.32
CA LEU A 946 -15.87 6.03 -15.80
C LEU A 946 -15.97 5.11 -17.02
N GLU A 947 -16.79 4.07 -16.90
CA GLU A 947 -17.07 3.14 -17.99
C GLU A 947 -18.20 3.68 -18.88
N ARG A 948 -18.01 3.58 -20.19
CA ARG A 948 -18.97 4.02 -21.20
C ARG A 948 -20.30 3.29 -21.07
N THR A 949 -20.26 2.01 -20.72
CA THR A 949 -21.45 1.19 -20.47
C THR A 949 -22.28 1.75 -19.31
N TYR A 950 -21.64 2.05 -18.17
CA TYR A 950 -22.32 2.64 -17.03
C TYR A 950 -22.92 4.01 -17.36
N ASP A 951 -22.17 4.88 -18.07
CA ASP A 951 -22.67 6.18 -18.54
C ASP A 951 -23.96 6.06 -19.37
N GLN A 952 -23.98 5.15 -20.33
CA GLN A 952 -25.15 4.96 -21.19
C GLN A 952 -26.37 4.45 -20.43
N LEU A 953 -26.17 3.48 -19.54
CA LEU A 953 -27.25 2.96 -18.70
C LEU A 953 -27.80 4.06 -17.80
N PHE A 954 -26.91 4.84 -17.17
CA PHE A 954 -27.31 5.89 -16.26
C PHE A 954 -28.11 6.99 -16.97
N ARG A 955 -27.68 7.42 -18.16
CA ARG A 955 -28.42 8.42 -18.96
C ARG A 955 -29.75 7.90 -19.52
N THR A 956 -29.79 6.61 -19.89
CA THR A 956 -31.04 5.98 -20.36
C THR A 956 -32.05 5.91 -19.21
N TRP A 957 -31.62 5.46 -18.04
CA TRP A 957 -32.43 5.44 -16.83
C TRP A 957 -32.91 6.86 -16.44
N LEU A 958 -32.04 7.87 -16.48
CA LEU A 958 -32.38 9.24 -16.12
C LEU A 958 -33.48 9.83 -17.03
N SER A 959 -33.56 9.39 -18.29
CA SER A 959 -34.54 9.89 -19.27
C SER A 959 -35.80 9.02 -19.41
N GLN A 960 -35.70 7.69 -19.24
CA GLN A 960 -36.78 6.73 -19.48
C GLN A 960 -37.34 6.08 -18.20
N GLY A 961 -36.67 6.27 -17.06
CA GLY A 961 -36.96 5.56 -15.81
C GLY A 961 -36.48 4.10 -15.82
N GLY A 962 -36.78 3.36 -14.74
CA GLY A 962 -36.39 1.96 -14.56
C GLY A 962 -35.59 1.72 -13.28
N GLU A 963 -34.89 0.59 -13.22
CA GLU A 963 -33.94 0.28 -12.14
C GLU A 963 -32.66 1.10 -12.33
N GLU A 964 -32.19 1.74 -11.26
CA GLU A 964 -30.98 2.57 -11.30
C GLU A 964 -29.74 1.68 -11.50
N PRO A 965 -28.92 1.93 -12.53
CA PRO A 965 -27.71 1.14 -12.74
C PRO A 965 -26.66 1.45 -11.68
N THR A 966 -26.01 0.42 -11.18
CA THR A 966 -24.89 0.54 -10.23
C THR A 966 -23.54 0.61 -10.97
N PRO A 967 -22.57 1.42 -10.50
CA PRO A 967 -21.23 1.39 -11.06
C PRO A 967 -20.53 0.06 -10.71
N SER A 968 -19.55 -0.34 -11.54
CA SER A 968 -18.70 -1.51 -11.29
C SER A 968 -17.95 -1.39 -9.96
N THR A 969 -17.63 -2.51 -9.31
CA THR A 969 -16.80 -2.48 -8.09
C THR A 969 -15.31 -2.28 -8.43
N SER A 970 -14.52 -1.78 -7.49
CA SER A 970 -13.06 -1.64 -7.67
C SER A 970 -12.37 -2.94 -8.10
N ASP A 971 -12.82 -4.09 -7.60
CA ASP A 971 -12.26 -5.39 -7.97
C ASP A 971 -12.67 -5.81 -9.40
N GLN A 972 -13.92 -5.53 -9.81
CA GLN A 972 -14.36 -5.73 -11.19
C GLN A 972 -13.55 -4.88 -12.17
N LEU A 973 -13.26 -3.62 -11.82
CA LEU A 973 -12.38 -2.75 -12.62
C LEU A 973 -10.95 -3.29 -12.67
N ARG A 974 -10.40 -3.75 -11.53
CA ARG A 974 -9.07 -4.37 -11.47
C ARG A 974 -9.00 -5.56 -12.42
N ILE A 975 -9.94 -6.50 -12.33
CA ILE A 975 -9.98 -7.70 -13.19
C ILE A 975 -10.08 -7.33 -14.67
N SER A 976 -10.90 -6.31 -14.99
CA SER A 976 -11.13 -5.89 -16.38
C SER A 976 -9.90 -5.22 -17.01
N TYR A 977 -9.10 -4.48 -16.23
CA TYR A 977 -8.05 -3.60 -16.78
C TYR A 977 -6.62 -3.99 -16.37
N ALA A 978 -6.41 -4.72 -15.26
CA ALA A 978 -5.08 -5.04 -14.73
C ALA A 978 -4.18 -5.77 -15.75
N ASN A 979 -4.72 -6.73 -16.49
CA ASN A 979 -3.96 -7.46 -17.52
C ASN A 979 -3.41 -6.54 -18.62
N THR A 980 -4.07 -5.41 -18.89
CA THR A 980 -3.64 -4.45 -19.89
C THR A 980 -2.77 -3.34 -19.31
N LEU A 981 -3.04 -2.88 -18.09
CA LEU A 981 -2.36 -1.72 -17.49
C LEU A 981 -1.13 -2.08 -16.65
N ASN A 982 -1.11 -3.25 -15.99
CA ASN A 982 0.03 -3.68 -15.18
C ASN A 982 1.31 -3.95 -15.99
N PRO A 983 1.27 -4.42 -17.25
CA PRO A 983 2.49 -4.56 -18.05
C PRO A 983 3.12 -3.22 -18.47
N ILE A 984 2.33 -2.14 -18.48
CA ILE A 984 2.74 -0.81 -18.99
C ILE A 984 2.94 0.23 -17.89
N LYS A 985 2.57 -0.05 -16.64
CA LYS A 985 2.90 0.81 -15.49
C LYS A 985 4.39 0.75 -15.18
N ALA A 986 4.93 1.76 -14.50
CA ALA A 986 6.27 1.66 -13.96
C ALA A 986 6.37 0.50 -12.96
N LEU A 987 7.52 -0.19 -12.93
CA LEU A 987 7.73 -1.38 -12.09
C LEU A 987 7.41 -1.10 -10.62
N SER A 988 7.73 0.11 -10.16
CA SER A 988 7.59 0.56 -8.78
C SER A 988 6.25 1.23 -8.47
N ASP A 989 5.32 1.33 -9.43
CA ASP A 989 4.02 1.97 -9.21
C ASP A 989 2.92 0.93 -8.95
N GLN A 990 1.93 1.27 -8.15
CA GLN A 990 0.71 0.50 -7.98
C GLN A 990 -0.49 1.26 -8.46
N ILE A 991 -1.37 0.57 -9.17
CA ILE A 991 -2.65 1.12 -9.60
C ILE A 991 -3.75 0.65 -8.63
N VAL A 992 -4.51 1.61 -8.11
CA VAL A 992 -5.74 1.35 -7.36
C VAL A 992 -6.92 1.86 -8.18
N TYR A 993 -7.87 0.97 -8.47
CA TYR A 993 -9.02 1.27 -9.32
C TYR A 993 -10.20 1.79 -8.49
N HIS A 994 -10.70 2.98 -8.83
CA HIS A 994 -11.88 3.59 -8.21
C HIS A 994 -12.99 3.76 -9.24
N PRO A 995 -14.19 3.20 -9.01
CA PRO A 995 -15.33 3.46 -9.88
C PRO A 995 -15.86 4.89 -9.69
N VAL A 996 -16.28 5.51 -10.79
CA VAL A 996 -16.90 6.84 -10.78
C VAL A 996 -18.42 6.70 -10.79
N LYS A 997 -19.10 7.48 -9.94
CA LYS A 997 -20.57 7.57 -9.87
C LYS A 997 -21.06 8.95 -10.29
N TYR A 998 -22.31 9.00 -10.75
CA TYR A 998 -22.97 10.25 -11.10
C TYR A 998 -23.57 10.94 -9.87
N LYS A 999 -23.40 12.25 -9.79
CA LYS A 999 -24.10 13.14 -8.87
C LYS A 999 -25.15 13.92 -9.65
N ILE A 1000 -26.41 13.52 -9.47
CA ILE A 1000 -27.54 14.15 -10.15
C ILE A 1000 -27.78 15.52 -9.51
N LEU A 1001 -27.70 16.56 -10.33
CA LEU A 1001 -28.05 17.92 -9.93
C LEU A 1001 -29.38 18.30 -10.58
N PHE A 1002 -30.28 18.85 -9.77
CA PHE A 1002 -31.59 19.36 -10.17
C PHE A 1002 -32.59 18.31 -10.69
N GLY A 1003 -33.86 18.70 -10.76
CA GLY A 1003 -34.96 17.81 -11.16
C GLY A 1003 -35.38 16.83 -10.07
N THR A 1004 -36.43 16.05 -10.35
CA THR A 1004 -37.08 15.17 -9.37
C THR A 1004 -36.23 13.96 -8.95
N ASN A 1005 -35.29 13.54 -9.80
CA ASN A 1005 -34.42 12.39 -9.54
C ASN A 1005 -33.17 12.75 -8.72
N ALA A 1006 -32.92 14.04 -8.47
CA ALA A 1006 -31.85 14.49 -7.57
C ALA A 1006 -32.27 14.36 -6.10
N GLU A 1007 -31.30 14.20 -5.19
CA GLU A 1007 -31.56 14.28 -3.75
C GLU A 1007 -32.25 15.60 -3.40
N GLU A 1008 -33.14 15.58 -2.41
CA GLU A 1008 -33.98 16.73 -2.02
C GLU A 1008 -33.17 18.01 -1.81
N GLN A 1009 -31.96 17.88 -1.26
CA GLN A 1009 -31.03 18.99 -1.02
C GLN A 1009 -30.48 19.65 -2.28
N PHE A 1010 -30.51 19.00 -3.44
CA PHE A 1010 -30.01 19.50 -4.74
C PHE A 1010 -31.14 19.85 -5.73
N GLN A 1011 -32.40 19.67 -5.35
CA GLN A 1011 -33.54 20.01 -6.21
C GLN A 1011 -33.72 21.54 -6.26
N ALA A 1012 -33.91 22.07 -7.47
CA ALA A 1012 -34.09 23.51 -7.68
C ALA A 1012 -34.98 23.81 -8.89
N THR A 1013 -35.62 24.97 -8.83
CA THR A 1013 -36.36 25.56 -9.94
C THR A 1013 -35.56 26.71 -10.55
N PHE A 1014 -35.33 26.68 -11.86
CA PHE A 1014 -34.73 27.79 -12.60
C PHE A 1014 -35.79 28.82 -12.94
N LYS A 1015 -35.64 30.06 -12.48
CA LYS A 1015 -36.52 31.17 -12.83
C LYS A 1015 -35.87 32.05 -13.88
N VAL A 1016 -36.58 32.26 -14.97
CA VAL A 1016 -36.04 32.84 -16.19
C VAL A 1016 -36.89 34.04 -16.59
N VAL A 1017 -36.24 35.18 -16.89
CA VAL A 1017 -36.91 36.38 -17.40
C VAL A 1017 -36.68 36.47 -18.91
N LYS A 1018 -37.77 36.34 -19.67
CA LYS A 1018 -37.78 36.47 -21.13
C LYS A 1018 -37.57 37.94 -21.54
N ASN A 1019 -36.84 38.16 -22.63
CA ASN A 1019 -36.83 39.46 -23.30
C ASN A 1019 -38.16 39.69 -24.03
N SER A 1020 -38.94 40.68 -23.58
CA SER A 1020 -40.23 41.03 -24.19
C SER A 1020 -40.10 41.58 -25.62
N ALA A 1021 -38.91 41.99 -26.05
CA ALA A 1021 -38.66 42.46 -27.41
C ALA A 1021 -38.53 41.32 -28.45
N THR A 1022 -38.42 40.05 -28.03
CA THR A 1022 -38.29 38.91 -28.94
C THR A 1022 -39.58 38.10 -29.08
N ASN A 1023 -39.89 37.67 -30.31
CA ASN A 1023 -41.12 36.93 -30.66
C ASN A 1023 -41.04 35.41 -30.37
N VAL A 1024 -40.15 34.97 -29.49
CA VAL A 1024 -39.97 33.55 -29.15
C VAL A 1024 -41.01 33.12 -28.10
N THR A 1025 -41.63 31.95 -28.26
CA THR A 1025 -42.64 31.47 -27.31
C THR A 1025 -42.01 30.96 -26.00
N ASN A 1026 -42.79 30.98 -24.92
CA ASN A 1026 -42.36 30.49 -23.61
C ASN A 1026 -41.87 29.03 -23.65
N ALA A 1027 -42.56 28.16 -24.41
CA ALA A 1027 -42.14 26.77 -24.57
C ALA A 1027 -40.75 26.65 -25.22
N VAL A 1028 -40.48 27.43 -26.27
CA VAL A 1028 -39.18 27.42 -26.96
C VAL A 1028 -38.07 27.91 -26.03
N ILE A 1029 -38.32 28.93 -25.21
CA ILE A 1029 -37.32 29.40 -24.22
C ILE A 1029 -37.00 28.31 -23.20
N LYS A 1030 -38.02 27.64 -22.64
CA LYS A 1030 -37.78 26.54 -21.70
C LYS A 1030 -36.99 25.39 -22.35
N THR A 1031 -37.35 24.99 -23.57
CA THR A 1031 -36.63 23.92 -24.30
C THR A 1031 -35.18 24.32 -24.61
N ARG A 1032 -34.92 25.57 -25.03
CA ARG A 1032 -33.55 26.04 -25.27
C ARG A 1032 -32.74 26.17 -23.98
N ALA A 1033 -33.36 26.62 -22.91
CA ALA A 1033 -32.70 26.72 -21.60
C ALA A 1033 -32.31 25.34 -21.08
N ILE A 1034 -33.19 24.33 -21.17
CA ILE A 1034 -32.83 22.98 -20.74
C ILE A 1034 -31.78 22.34 -21.66
N GLN A 1035 -31.82 22.63 -22.97
CA GLN A 1035 -30.77 22.20 -23.89
C GLN A 1035 -29.41 22.80 -23.50
N ALA A 1036 -29.33 24.10 -23.22
CA ALA A 1036 -28.11 24.75 -22.76
C ALA A 1036 -27.62 24.18 -21.42
N ILE A 1037 -28.52 23.85 -20.48
CA ILE A 1037 -28.15 23.18 -19.23
C ILE A 1037 -27.56 21.80 -19.53
N ASN A 1038 -28.18 21.00 -20.40
CA ASN A 1038 -27.67 19.67 -20.78
C ASN A 1038 -26.31 19.74 -21.47
N GLU A 1039 -26.11 20.71 -22.36
CA GLU A 1039 -24.82 20.94 -23.04
C GLU A 1039 -23.73 21.39 -22.05
N PHE A 1040 -24.09 22.22 -21.05
CA PHE A 1040 -23.18 22.61 -19.99
C PHE A 1040 -22.70 21.39 -19.18
N PHE A 1041 -23.61 20.48 -18.83
CA PHE A 1041 -23.30 19.23 -18.12
C PHE A 1041 -22.84 18.08 -19.03
N ALA A 1042 -22.33 18.37 -20.23
CA ALA A 1042 -21.63 17.38 -21.04
C ALA A 1042 -20.37 16.86 -20.33
N LEU A 1043 -20.05 15.57 -20.55
CA LEU A 1043 -18.91 14.87 -19.93
C LEU A 1043 -17.56 15.58 -20.11
N ASP A 1044 -17.36 16.23 -21.25
CA ASP A 1044 -16.11 16.92 -21.57
C ASP A 1044 -15.91 18.22 -20.77
N ASN A 1045 -16.98 18.79 -20.21
CA ASN A 1045 -16.94 20.06 -19.51
C ASN A 1045 -16.55 19.94 -18.03
N PHE A 1046 -16.79 18.79 -17.40
CA PHE A 1046 -16.57 18.54 -15.97
C PHE A 1046 -15.59 17.41 -15.72
N ASP A 1047 -14.60 17.61 -14.85
CA ASP A 1047 -13.72 16.55 -14.35
C ASP A 1047 -14.20 15.98 -13.01
N PHE A 1048 -13.69 14.80 -12.65
CA PHE A 1048 -14.09 14.12 -11.40
C PHE A 1048 -13.67 14.94 -10.17
N GLY A 1049 -14.59 15.13 -9.22
CA GLY A 1049 -14.39 15.97 -8.04
C GLY A 1049 -14.36 17.47 -8.31
N ASP A 1050 -14.80 17.93 -9.48
CA ASP A 1050 -14.95 19.35 -9.76
C ASP A 1050 -16.00 20.02 -8.84
N THR A 1051 -15.92 21.34 -8.75
CA THR A 1051 -16.95 22.16 -8.13
C THR A 1051 -17.78 22.87 -9.20
N PHE A 1052 -19.09 22.67 -9.14
CA PHE A 1052 -20.10 23.37 -9.91
C PHE A 1052 -20.32 24.77 -9.32
N TYR A 1053 -20.37 25.79 -10.19
CA TYR A 1053 -20.74 27.15 -9.84
C TYR A 1053 -21.93 27.59 -10.69
N PHE A 1054 -23.03 28.01 -10.04
CA PHE A 1054 -24.22 28.48 -10.75
C PHE A 1054 -23.94 29.71 -11.63
N THR A 1055 -23.01 30.57 -11.22
CA THR A 1055 -22.62 31.76 -12.01
C THR A 1055 -22.05 31.40 -13.38
N GLU A 1056 -21.34 30.26 -13.50
CA GLU A 1056 -20.83 29.78 -14.78
C GLU A 1056 -21.96 29.25 -15.66
N LEU A 1057 -22.90 28.50 -15.08
CA LEU A 1057 -24.10 28.02 -15.78
C LEU A 1057 -24.97 29.19 -16.26
N ALA A 1058 -25.21 30.18 -15.40
CA ALA A 1058 -26.01 31.36 -15.74
C ALA A 1058 -25.38 32.12 -16.91
N ALA A 1059 -24.06 32.35 -16.88
CA ALA A 1059 -23.33 32.98 -17.98
C ALA A 1059 -23.45 32.18 -19.29
N TYR A 1060 -23.33 30.85 -19.23
CA TYR A 1060 -23.48 29.98 -20.40
C TYR A 1060 -24.89 30.01 -20.98
N ILE A 1061 -25.93 29.97 -20.14
CA ILE A 1061 -27.32 30.12 -20.60
C ILE A 1061 -27.52 31.50 -21.24
N HIS A 1062 -26.93 32.56 -20.67
CA HIS A 1062 -26.99 33.90 -21.22
C HIS A 1062 -26.36 34.03 -22.61
N THR A 1063 -25.22 33.39 -22.86
CA THR A 1063 -24.57 33.43 -24.17
C THR A 1063 -25.34 32.62 -25.21
N GLN A 1064 -25.84 31.44 -24.85
CA GLN A 1064 -26.58 30.57 -25.78
C GLN A 1064 -27.98 31.11 -26.14
N LEU A 1065 -28.64 31.79 -25.20
CA LEU A 1065 -30.00 32.31 -25.40
C LEU A 1065 -30.03 33.82 -25.71
N ALA A 1066 -28.89 34.48 -25.94
CA ALA A 1066 -28.88 35.88 -26.38
C ALA A 1066 -29.47 36.00 -27.81
N PRO A 1067 -30.36 36.97 -28.10
CA PRO A 1067 -30.87 38.06 -27.25
C PRO A 1067 -32.23 37.76 -26.57
N ASP A 1068 -32.71 36.52 -26.58
CA ASP A 1068 -34.04 36.11 -26.11
C ASP A 1068 -34.20 36.11 -24.58
N LEU A 1069 -33.10 36.18 -23.84
CA LEU A 1069 -33.03 36.08 -22.38
C LEU A 1069 -32.50 37.35 -21.71
N LEU A 1070 -33.16 37.81 -20.64
CA LEU A 1070 -32.66 38.93 -19.82
C LEU A 1070 -31.88 38.47 -18.59
N THR A 1071 -32.42 37.54 -17.80
CA THR A 1071 -31.77 37.02 -16.57
C THR A 1071 -32.25 35.61 -16.22
N VAL A 1072 -31.39 34.83 -15.56
CA VAL A 1072 -31.70 33.51 -14.99
C VAL A 1072 -31.23 33.44 -13.54
N VAL A 1073 -32.07 32.87 -12.67
CA VAL A 1073 -31.75 32.61 -11.25
C VAL A 1073 -32.14 31.18 -10.85
N ILE A 1074 -31.41 30.62 -9.89
CA ILE A 1074 -31.71 29.31 -9.29
C ILE A 1074 -32.37 29.51 -7.93
N VAL A 1075 -33.42 28.72 -7.65
CA VAL A 1075 -34.13 28.73 -6.37
C VAL A 1075 -34.25 27.28 -5.86
N PRO A 1076 -33.73 26.96 -4.64
CA PRO A 1076 -33.84 25.61 -4.08
C PRO A 1076 -35.29 25.25 -3.76
N ASN A 1077 -35.63 23.97 -3.86
CA ASN A 1077 -36.99 23.47 -3.58
C ASN A 1077 -37.17 23.03 -2.11
N GLN A 1078 -36.10 22.68 -1.40
CA GLN A 1078 -36.16 22.16 -0.02
C GLN A 1078 -36.56 23.25 0.99
N GLU A 1079 -37.49 22.92 1.91
CA GLU A 1079 -37.87 23.80 3.01
C GLU A 1079 -36.69 24.05 3.97
N GLY A 1080 -36.34 25.33 4.18
CA GLY A 1080 -35.23 25.75 5.05
C GLY A 1080 -33.97 26.23 4.31
N GLN A 1081 -33.82 25.93 3.01
CA GLN A 1081 -32.76 26.52 2.18
C GLN A 1081 -33.15 27.91 1.68
N GLY A 1082 -32.29 28.91 1.91
CA GLY A 1082 -32.49 30.28 1.43
C GLY A 1082 -31.89 30.54 0.03
N PHE A 1083 -32.31 31.63 -0.60
CA PHE A 1083 -31.66 32.14 -1.82
C PHE A 1083 -30.15 32.35 -1.59
N GLY A 1084 -29.32 31.76 -2.46
CA GLY A 1084 -27.86 31.69 -2.29
C GLY A 1084 -27.35 30.26 -2.02
N SER A 1085 -28.22 29.35 -1.58
CA SER A 1085 -27.95 27.91 -1.63
C SER A 1085 -27.83 27.42 -3.08
N LEU A 1086 -27.08 26.33 -3.30
CA LEU A 1086 -26.80 25.74 -4.62
C LEU A 1086 -25.96 26.60 -5.59
N PHE A 1087 -25.44 27.74 -5.14
CA PHE A 1087 -24.53 28.56 -5.95
C PHE A 1087 -23.17 27.89 -6.16
N GLN A 1088 -22.79 27.03 -5.21
CA GLN A 1088 -21.59 26.20 -5.27
C GLN A 1088 -21.93 24.80 -4.78
N ILE A 1089 -21.59 23.78 -5.58
CA ILE A 1089 -21.75 22.37 -5.23
C ILE A 1089 -20.45 21.66 -5.56
N SER A 1090 -19.81 21.03 -4.57
CA SER A 1090 -18.59 20.25 -4.77
C SER A 1090 -18.90 18.76 -4.94
N GLY A 1091 -18.20 18.11 -5.89
CA GLY A 1091 -18.20 16.66 -6.05
C GLY A 1091 -17.08 16.01 -5.23
N ALA A 1092 -17.29 14.77 -4.78
CA ALA A 1092 -16.21 13.93 -4.27
C ALA A 1092 -15.28 13.47 -5.41
N ALA A 1093 -14.09 12.95 -5.08
CA ALA A 1093 -13.09 12.58 -6.09
C ALA A 1093 -13.57 11.50 -7.08
N ASP A 1094 -14.52 10.65 -6.66
CA ASP A 1094 -15.21 9.61 -7.42
C ASP A 1094 -16.55 10.06 -8.02
N GLU A 1095 -16.88 11.36 -7.97
CA GLU A 1095 -18.16 11.90 -8.47
C GLU A 1095 -18.00 12.78 -9.71
N ILE A 1096 -18.96 12.67 -10.62
CA ILE A 1096 -19.15 13.57 -11.77
C ILE A 1096 -20.59 14.06 -11.84
N PHE A 1097 -20.81 15.32 -12.21
CA PHE A 1097 -22.14 15.91 -12.27
C PHE A 1097 -22.92 15.51 -13.52
N VAL A 1098 -24.23 15.35 -13.37
CA VAL A 1098 -25.19 15.21 -14.48
C VAL A 1098 -26.46 16.00 -14.17
N ASN A 1099 -27.05 16.62 -15.19
CA ASN A 1099 -28.31 17.35 -15.06
C ASN A 1099 -29.50 16.38 -15.03
N GLY A 1100 -30.33 16.46 -13.99
CA GLY A 1100 -31.62 15.78 -13.89
C GLY A 1100 -32.82 16.69 -14.17
N ALA A 1101 -32.63 17.99 -14.39
CA ALA A 1101 -33.73 18.92 -14.65
C ALA A 1101 -34.46 18.62 -15.96
N THR A 1102 -35.76 18.92 -15.96
CA THR A 1102 -36.67 18.82 -17.08
C THR A 1102 -37.23 20.20 -17.44
N VAL A 1103 -38.08 20.27 -18.46
CA VAL A 1103 -38.79 21.50 -18.86
C VAL A 1103 -39.69 22.03 -17.73
N ASP A 1104 -40.14 21.16 -16.83
CA ASP A 1104 -41.02 21.51 -15.71
C ASP A 1104 -40.27 22.26 -14.60
N ASP A 1105 -38.96 22.03 -14.47
CA ASP A 1105 -38.08 22.71 -13.51
C ASP A 1105 -37.68 24.13 -13.95
N ILE A 1106 -38.18 24.59 -15.11
CA ILE A 1106 -37.95 25.95 -15.63
C ILE A 1106 -39.26 26.75 -15.55
N SER A 1107 -39.23 27.86 -14.82
CA SER A 1107 -40.35 28.79 -14.70
C SER A 1107 -40.02 30.13 -15.36
N ILE A 1108 -40.99 30.69 -16.10
CA ILE A 1108 -40.85 32.03 -16.69
C ILE A 1108 -41.53 33.04 -15.79
N ILE A 1109 -40.81 34.10 -15.43
CA ILE A 1109 -41.28 35.19 -14.59
C ILE A 1109 -41.11 36.54 -15.31
N ASP A 1110 -41.97 37.51 -15.01
CA ASP A 1110 -41.92 38.84 -15.64
C ASP A 1110 -40.77 39.71 -15.09
N ALA A 1111 -40.42 39.54 -13.81
CA ALA A 1111 -39.32 40.23 -13.14
C ALA A 1111 -38.88 39.49 -11.86
N ILE A 1112 -37.63 39.70 -11.43
CA ILE A 1112 -37.10 39.15 -10.16
C ILE A 1112 -37.60 40.01 -8.99
N GLY A 1113 -38.33 39.41 -8.04
CA GLY A 1113 -38.82 40.08 -6.83
C GLY A 1113 -38.64 39.22 -5.57
N ALA A 1114 -38.75 39.82 -4.38
CA ALA A 1114 -38.47 39.16 -3.10
C ALA A 1114 -39.39 37.95 -2.79
N ASN A 1115 -40.62 37.90 -3.31
CA ASN A 1115 -41.49 36.72 -3.18
C ASN A 1115 -41.08 35.58 -4.14
N GLN A 1116 -40.28 35.89 -5.17
CA GLN A 1116 -39.81 34.91 -6.16
C GLN A 1116 -38.47 34.29 -5.76
N LEU A 1117 -37.72 34.93 -4.86
CA LEU A 1117 -36.48 34.42 -4.28
C LEU A 1117 -36.81 34.04 -2.84
N LEU A 1118 -36.68 32.78 -2.42
CA LEU A 1118 -36.90 32.38 -1.02
C LEU A 1118 -35.88 33.07 -0.08
N ALA A 1119 -36.09 34.35 0.22
CA ALA A 1119 -35.09 35.25 0.81
C ALA A 1119 -34.96 35.11 2.34
N SER A 1120 -35.72 34.19 2.96
CA SER A 1120 -35.63 33.84 4.38
C SER A 1120 -35.40 32.33 4.51
N GLY A 1121 -34.26 31.94 5.07
CA GLY A 1121 -33.80 30.55 5.24
C GLY A 1121 -32.29 30.51 5.52
N ASN A 1122 -31.73 29.37 5.90
CA ASN A 1122 -30.28 29.23 6.06
C ASN A 1122 -29.63 29.01 4.68
N VAL A 1123 -28.52 29.70 4.41
CA VAL A 1123 -27.70 29.44 3.22
C VAL A 1123 -26.81 28.24 3.53
N VAL A 1124 -27.15 27.08 2.97
CA VAL A 1124 -26.33 25.87 3.03
C VAL A 1124 -25.41 25.82 1.82
N THR A 1125 -24.10 25.90 2.05
CA THR A 1125 -23.04 25.56 1.10
C THR A 1125 -22.40 24.25 1.52
N ASN A 1126 -22.49 23.20 0.69
CA ASN A 1126 -21.96 21.90 1.05
C ASN A 1126 -20.48 21.81 0.64
N THR A 1127 -19.57 21.98 1.60
CA THR A 1127 -18.12 21.80 1.42
C THR A 1127 -17.63 20.61 2.23
N THR A 1128 -17.40 19.48 1.57
CA THR A 1128 -16.80 18.28 2.21
C THR A 1128 -15.29 18.27 1.95
N GLY A 1129 -14.47 18.56 2.97
CA GLY A 1129 -13.01 18.39 2.90
C GLY A 1129 -12.22 19.19 3.94
N LEU A 1130 -11.56 18.48 4.85
CA LEU A 1130 -10.59 18.98 5.84
C LEU A 1130 -9.40 19.69 5.18
N THR A 1131 -9.21 20.97 5.49
CA THR A 1131 -7.92 21.62 5.83
C THR A 1131 -8.24 23.06 6.27
N THR A 1132 -8.10 23.32 7.56
CA THR A 1132 -8.08 24.68 8.10
C THR A 1132 -6.82 25.40 7.60
N ASN A 1133 -6.97 26.17 6.53
CA ASN A 1133 -6.11 27.31 6.25
C ASN A 1133 -7.02 28.51 6.00
N THR A 1134 -7.10 29.37 7.02
CA THR A 1134 -7.75 30.68 6.97
C THR A 1134 -7.16 31.52 5.84
N ARG A 1135 -7.86 31.60 4.71
CA ARG A 1135 -7.74 32.73 3.78
C ARG A 1135 -9.04 33.52 3.87
N ALA A 1136 -8.96 34.71 4.45
CA ALA A 1136 -10.06 35.67 4.49
C ALA A 1136 -10.46 36.02 3.05
N THR A 1137 -11.70 35.69 2.68
CA THR A 1137 -12.36 36.28 1.52
C THR A 1137 -13.37 37.30 2.02
N SER A 1138 -13.13 38.55 1.63
CA SER A 1138 -13.93 39.71 1.99
C SER A 1138 -15.34 39.58 1.42
N ALA A 1139 -16.33 39.44 2.29
CA ALA A 1139 -17.74 39.54 1.91
C ALA A 1139 -18.08 41.00 1.61
N VAL A 1140 -18.41 41.31 0.36
CA VAL A 1140 -19.05 42.56 -0.03
C VAL A 1140 -20.52 42.49 0.41
N SER A 1141 -20.81 43.02 1.59
CA SER A 1141 -22.19 43.25 2.04
C SER A 1141 -22.60 44.68 1.71
N SER A 1142 -23.35 44.87 0.61
CA SER A 1142 -24.05 46.12 0.32
C SER A 1142 -25.40 46.14 1.05
N VAL A 1143 -25.39 46.55 2.32
CA VAL A 1143 -26.65 46.82 3.04
C VAL A 1143 -27.13 48.22 2.66
N THR A 1144 -28.27 48.28 1.96
CA THR A 1144 -29.02 49.51 1.74
C THR A 1144 -29.90 49.75 2.96
N ILE A 1145 -29.56 50.72 3.81
CA ILE A 1145 -30.42 51.19 4.91
C ILE A 1145 -30.96 52.57 4.56
N SER A 1146 -32.27 52.65 4.37
CA SER A 1146 -33.03 53.88 4.32
C SER A 1146 -33.00 54.60 5.67
N LYS A 1147 -32.62 55.88 5.67
CA LYS A 1147 -32.54 56.73 6.86
C LYS A 1147 -33.82 57.57 6.97
N LEU A 1148 -34.60 57.37 8.03
CA LEU A 1148 -35.46 58.40 8.64
C LEU A 1148 -34.82 58.77 9.99
N GLY A 1149 -34.65 60.08 10.22
CA GLY A 1149 -33.61 60.63 11.09
C GLY A 1149 -33.91 60.72 12.59
N SER A 1150 -32.83 60.91 13.37
CA SER A 1150 -32.57 62.05 14.27
C SER A 1150 -31.46 61.67 15.26
N GLY A 1151 -30.72 62.66 15.77
CA GLY A 1151 -29.82 62.49 16.92
C GLY A 1151 -28.34 62.74 16.63
N SER A 1152 -27.91 63.96 16.94
CA SER A 1152 -26.53 64.46 16.98
C SER A 1152 -25.65 63.81 18.05
N ASN A 1153 -24.38 63.50 17.75
CA ASN A 1153 -23.22 64.05 18.47
C ASN A 1153 -21.86 63.67 17.83
N THR A 1154 -20.87 64.46 18.21
CA THR A 1154 -19.55 64.79 17.65
C THR A 1154 -18.38 63.82 17.95
N GLY A 1155 -17.34 63.84 17.08
CA GLY A 1155 -15.91 63.60 17.43
C GLY A 1155 -15.32 62.28 16.89
N SER A 1156 -14.58 62.25 15.78
CA SER A 1156 -13.15 62.60 15.55
C SER A 1156 -12.14 61.45 15.77
N SER A 1157 -11.50 61.06 14.65
CA SER A 1157 -10.10 60.64 14.44
C SER A 1157 -9.49 59.40 15.13
N GLY A 1158 -8.86 58.54 14.32
CA GLY A 1158 -7.80 57.63 14.79
C GLY A 1158 -7.39 56.55 13.78
N THR A 1159 -6.48 56.88 12.88
CA THR A 1159 -5.72 55.98 11.99
C THR A 1159 -4.67 55.15 12.75
N GLY A 1160 -4.40 53.91 12.33
CA GLY A 1160 -3.15 53.22 12.69
C GLY A 1160 -3.12 51.73 12.37
N TYR A 1161 -2.53 51.41 11.21
CA TYR A 1161 -1.97 50.14 10.70
C TYR A 1161 -2.86 48.89 10.55
#